data_AF-A0A962R2K9-F1
#
_entry.id   AF-A0A962R2K9-F1
#
_cell.length_a   1.000
_cell.length_b   1.000
_cell.length_c   1.000
_cell.angle_alpha   90.00
_cell.angle_beta   90.00
_cell.angle_gamma   90.00
#
_symmetry.space_group_name_H-M   'P 1'
#
loop_
_entity.id
_entity.type
_entity.pdbx_description
1 polymer ?
#
loop_
_entity_poly.entity_id
_entity_poly.type
_entity_poly.pdbx_seq_one_letter_code
_entity_poly.pdbx_strand_id
1 'polypeptide(L)'
;MTTQAQPIPLQVFVNEFGSGLLEAVRREMPPIFDGHTAPDRDRVLDALSRQPFPPQRDRVQAVTRLLVDENQRAAVINAEMGTGKTMMAICTAAVMHAEGYRRTLVLSPPHLVYKWRREILETVPGARVEVLNGPDTLAKLLRLRAEVRAGASCDRPTFYVLGRVRMRLGFHWRPAPVTTRVVGGTRWRNPVVCCPSCGAPQKLDNNDPMTLEFVPTDRRLQCQSCHEPLWTLKRQDGASKSRADMVKEAMCSLPTVGPKTAGQLLDAFGEDMLATMLEDNVYGFLNLMDEDGDLVFNDRRALRMERALARTEISFGQGGFQASEFIKRHLRGVFGLCIVDEGHEYKNQSAQGEAFGVVASQASKVLMLTGTLMGGYADDLFYLLWRMDPGRMIAEGFRANDRGSLGPAQMAFMRTHGVLKDIYTEVNNGDHKTSRGKKITVRTQKAPGFGPAGIVRMVLPITVFLKLKEIGGDVLPAYDEELEQLDMTPAQETVYSSLAVTLKAHLNDALRAGDHSLMGVVLNALLAWPDTCFREEVVKHPHTRQILAKAPALFDDATPTPKEEALIDLCREEKANGRRVLVYTTYTGTRDTTTRLKRQLSEAGLTAAVLKSSVSTEKREDWILEQVDRGIDVLICNPELVKTGLDLLQFPTVVFLQTGYNVYTVQQAARRSWRIGQTEPVRVIFMGYAGTAQEACLALMAQKIAVSQSTSGDIPETGLEALNPEGDSIEVALAKQLVA
;
A
#
# COMPACT_ATOMS: atom_id res chain seq x y z
N MET A 1 51.62 25.86 24.03
CA MET A 1 50.45 25.57 24.88
C MET A 1 49.25 25.38 23.95
N THR A 2 48.99 24.15 23.54
CA THR A 2 47.79 23.77 22.79
C THR A 2 46.67 23.58 23.81
N THR A 3 45.76 24.54 23.90
CA THR A 3 44.51 24.43 24.65
C THR A 3 43.73 23.25 24.09
N GLN A 4 43.64 22.17 24.88
CA GLN A 4 42.69 21.09 24.61
C GLN A 4 41.28 21.68 24.68
N ALA A 5 40.65 21.86 23.52
CA ALA A 5 39.24 22.24 23.46
C ALA A 5 38.43 21.14 24.15
N GLN A 6 37.70 21.49 25.21
CA GLN A 6 36.78 20.55 25.83
C GLN A 6 35.67 20.19 24.83
N PRO A 7 35.32 18.89 24.69
CA PRO A 7 34.24 18.49 23.81
C PRO A 7 32.91 19.08 24.30
N ILE A 8 32.28 19.92 23.48
CA ILE A 8 30.96 20.49 23.75
C ILE A 8 29.91 19.42 23.43
N PRO A 9 28.98 19.08 24.35
CA PRO A 9 27.87 18.20 24.05
C PRO A 9 27.04 18.75 22.88
N LEU A 10 26.65 17.88 21.93
CA LEU A 10 25.96 18.29 20.70
C LEU A 10 24.72 19.16 20.97
N GLN A 11 23.98 18.88 22.03
CA GLN A 11 22.79 19.64 22.40
C GLN A 11 23.11 21.09 22.84
N VAL A 12 24.21 21.28 23.57
CA VAL A 12 24.71 22.61 23.95
C VAL A 12 25.16 23.35 22.69
N PHE A 13 25.89 22.67 21.80
CA PHE A 13 26.31 23.24 20.52
C PHE A 13 25.13 23.64 19.62
N VAL A 14 24.11 22.79 19.49
CA VAL A 14 22.91 23.10 18.69
C VAL A 14 22.09 24.23 19.32
N ASN A 15 21.98 24.28 20.65
CA ASN A 15 21.28 25.39 21.32
C ASN A 15 22.02 26.72 21.17
N GLU A 16 23.36 26.70 21.25
CA GLU A 16 24.20 27.89 21.20
C GLU A 16 24.41 28.41 19.76
N PHE A 17 24.60 27.51 18.80
CA PHE A 17 24.93 27.85 17.40
C PHE A 17 23.82 27.54 16.40
N GLY A 18 22.68 27.01 16.85
CA GLY A 18 21.60 26.51 15.98
C GLY A 18 21.00 27.57 15.07
N SER A 19 20.86 28.82 15.54
CA SER A 19 20.38 29.94 14.72
C SER A 19 21.32 30.25 13.55
N GLY A 20 22.63 30.31 13.82
CA GLY A 20 23.64 30.52 12.79
C GLY A 20 23.76 29.34 11.82
N LEU A 21 23.60 28.11 12.30
CA LEU A 21 23.54 26.92 11.45
C LEU A 21 22.30 26.93 10.54
N LEU A 22 21.13 27.28 11.08
CA LEU A 22 19.89 27.44 10.30
C LEU A 22 20.03 28.51 9.23
N GLU A 23 20.67 29.64 9.54
CA GLU A 23 20.90 30.72 8.59
C GLU A 23 21.89 30.29 7.49
N ALA A 24 22.97 29.58 7.84
CA ALA A 24 23.89 29.00 6.86
C ALA A 24 23.16 28.01 5.93
N VAL A 25 22.33 27.13 6.50
CA VAL A 25 21.50 26.18 5.72
C VAL A 25 20.53 26.92 4.80
N ARG A 26 19.84 27.96 5.27
CA ARG A 26 18.93 28.77 4.42
C ARG A 26 19.65 29.47 3.28
N ARG A 27 20.90 29.89 3.50
CA ARG A 27 21.73 30.52 2.46
C ARG A 27 22.22 29.51 1.42
N GLU A 28 22.62 28.32 1.85
CA GLU A 28 23.08 27.26 0.94
C GLU A 28 21.92 26.56 0.22
N MET A 29 20.74 26.53 0.85
CA MET A 29 19.53 25.89 0.33
C MET A 29 18.30 26.78 0.55
N PRO A 30 18.11 27.78 -0.32
CA PRO A 30 16.93 28.64 -0.24
C PRO A 30 15.65 27.81 -0.41
N PRO A 31 14.62 28.02 0.43
CA PRO A 31 13.37 27.29 0.30
C PRO A 31 12.66 27.69 -0.99
N ILE A 32 12.16 26.69 -1.73
CA ILE A 32 11.40 26.90 -2.97
C ILE A 32 10.05 27.58 -2.69
N PHE A 33 9.48 27.32 -1.51
CA PHE A 33 8.26 27.95 -1.01
C PHE A 33 8.51 28.51 0.39
N ASP A 34 8.25 29.80 0.55
CA ASP A 34 8.51 30.59 1.74
C ASP A 34 7.24 31.03 2.48
N GLY A 35 6.08 30.49 2.08
CA GLY A 35 4.77 30.85 2.63
C GLY A 35 3.97 31.83 1.76
N HIS A 36 4.58 32.43 0.73
CA HIS A 36 3.85 33.31 -0.18
C HIS A 36 3.10 32.50 -1.25
N THR A 37 1.77 32.51 -1.17
CA THR A 37 0.90 31.80 -2.11
C THR A 37 0.73 32.56 -3.43
N ALA A 38 0.51 31.81 -4.51
CA ALA A 38 0.18 32.40 -5.81
C ALA A 38 -1.33 32.67 -5.89
N PRO A 39 -1.78 33.94 -6.10
CA PRO A 39 -3.20 34.29 -6.07
C PRO A 39 -4.05 33.53 -7.09
N ASP A 40 -3.52 33.26 -8.28
CA ASP A 40 -4.26 32.53 -9.31
C ASP A 40 -4.48 31.06 -8.92
N ARG A 41 -3.51 30.44 -8.24
CA ARG A 41 -3.65 29.08 -7.69
C ARG A 41 -4.63 29.05 -6.52
N ASP A 42 -4.63 30.08 -5.68
CA ASP A 42 -5.60 30.19 -4.59
C ASP A 42 -7.03 30.30 -5.12
N ARG A 43 -7.27 31.07 -6.19
CA ARG A 43 -8.61 31.11 -6.83
C ARG A 43 -9.08 29.73 -7.29
N VAL A 44 -8.18 28.90 -7.81
CA VAL A 44 -8.52 27.51 -8.19
C VAL A 44 -8.92 26.70 -6.96
N LEU A 45 -8.18 26.83 -5.86
CA LEU A 45 -8.46 26.12 -4.61
C LEU A 45 -9.76 26.59 -3.95
N ASP A 46 -10.05 27.89 -4.02
CA ASP A 46 -11.29 28.48 -3.49
C ASP A 46 -12.53 28.04 -4.29
N ALA A 47 -12.36 27.74 -5.57
CA ALA A 47 -13.42 27.25 -6.46
C ALA A 47 -13.75 25.75 -6.27
N LEU A 48 -12.99 25.01 -5.45
CA LEU A 48 -13.26 23.60 -5.18
C LEU A 48 -14.47 23.44 -4.25
N SER A 49 -15.28 22.41 -4.48
CA SER A 49 -16.43 22.08 -3.62
C SER A 49 -16.02 21.72 -2.20
N ARG A 50 -14.86 21.06 -2.06
CA ARG A 50 -14.21 20.78 -0.77
C ARG A 50 -12.89 21.53 -0.79
N GLN A 51 -12.64 22.35 0.22
CA GLN A 51 -11.42 23.17 0.30
C GLN A 51 -10.40 22.54 1.25
N PRO A 52 -9.09 22.63 0.93
CA PRO A 52 -8.04 22.14 1.82
C PRO A 52 -7.88 23.07 3.03
N PHE A 53 -7.48 22.51 4.18
CA PHE A 53 -7.08 23.31 5.34
C PHE A 53 -5.87 24.19 5.02
N PRO A 54 -5.63 25.31 5.74
CA PRO A 54 -4.52 26.21 5.43
C PRO A 54 -3.14 25.51 5.34
N PRO A 55 -2.76 24.60 6.26
CA PRO A 55 -1.49 23.87 6.15
C PRO A 55 -1.43 22.94 4.93
N GLN A 56 -2.56 22.37 4.51
CA GLN A 56 -2.65 21.57 3.28
C GLN A 56 -2.52 22.46 2.04
N ARG A 57 -3.14 23.66 2.05
CA ARG A 57 -3.04 24.66 0.99
C ARG A 57 -1.60 25.06 0.74
N ASP A 58 -0.84 25.32 1.79
CA ASP A 58 0.59 25.63 1.71
C ASP A 58 1.40 24.50 1.06
N ARG A 59 1.09 23.24 1.39
CA ARG A 59 1.77 22.08 0.78
C ARG A 59 1.42 21.95 -0.70
N VAL A 60 0.17 22.22 -1.08
CA VAL A 60 -0.25 22.24 -2.49
C VAL A 60 0.49 23.34 -3.26
N GLN A 61 0.63 24.53 -2.69
CA GLN A 61 1.39 25.65 -3.29
C GLN A 61 2.88 25.29 -3.44
N ALA A 62 3.49 24.70 -2.42
CA ALA A 62 4.89 24.26 -2.48
C ALA A 62 5.13 23.18 -3.55
N VAL A 63 4.26 22.17 -3.61
CA VAL A 63 4.35 21.09 -4.62
C VAL A 63 4.12 21.62 -6.03
N THR A 64 3.15 22.50 -6.23
CA THR A 64 2.86 23.06 -7.56
C THR A 64 3.98 23.97 -8.03
N ARG A 65 4.58 24.78 -7.15
CA ARG A 65 5.77 25.59 -7.46
C ARG A 65 6.97 24.73 -7.86
N LEU A 66 7.21 23.64 -7.14
CA LEU A 66 8.26 22.67 -7.49
C LEU A 66 8.03 22.03 -8.88
N LEU A 67 6.80 21.59 -9.15
CA LEU A 67 6.48 20.86 -10.39
C LEU A 67 6.37 21.79 -11.61
N VAL A 68 5.81 22.99 -11.44
CA VAL A 68 5.50 23.92 -12.54
C VAL A 68 6.62 24.96 -12.68
N ASP A 69 6.88 25.75 -11.64
CA ASP A 69 7.77 26.91 -11.71
C ASP A 69 9.26 26.49 -11.79
N GLU A 70 9.67 25.57 -10.91
CA GLU A 70 11.02 24.97 -10.94
C GLU A 70 11.15 23.86 -11.99
N ASN A 71 10.04 23.55 -12.67
CA ASN A 71 9.95 22.52 -13.71
C ASN A 71 10.52 21.15 -13.29
N GLN A 72 10.51 20.81 -12.00
CA GLN A 72 11.01 19.51 -11.53
C GLN A 72 10.13 18.36 -12.03
N ARG A 73 10.74 17.20 -12.22
CA ARG A 73 10.02 16.03 -12.76
C ARG A 73 9.07 15.41 -11.75
N ALA A 74 9.46 15.43 -10.47
CA ALA A 74 8.79 14.72 -9.41
C ALA A 74 8.73 15.51 -8.10
N ALA A 75 7.66 15.28 -7.35
CA ALA A 75 7.44 15.78 -6.01
C ALA A 75 6.89 14.66 -5.11
N VAL A 76 7.14 14.77 -3.81
CA VAL A 76 6.72 13.83 -2.79
C VAL A 76 5.93 14.58 -1.72
N ILE A 77 4.73 14.13 -1.43
CA ILE A 77 4.00 14.50 -0.21
C ILE A 77 4.23 13.38 0.80
N ASN A 78 5.14 13.61 1.74
CA ASN A 78 5.37 12.73 2.88
C ASN A 78 4.58 13.25 4.07
N ALA A 79 3.38 12.74 4.26
CA ALA A 79 2.48 13.25 5.27
C ALA A 79 1.90 12.13 6.13
N GLU A 80 1.75 12.40 7.43
CA GLU A 80 1.20 11.44 8.37
C GLU A 80 -0.17 10.91 7.91
N MET A 81 -0.55 9.73 8.36
CA MET A 81 -1.88 9.20 8.07
C MET A 81 -2.95 10.11 8.66
N GLY A 82 -4.06 10.28 7.95
CA GLY A 82 -5.16 11.16 8.38
C GLY A 82 -5.00 12.63 8.00
N THR A 83 -3.83 13.07 7.52
CA THR A 83 -3.56 14.48 7.14
C THR A 83 -4.21 14.95 5.84
N GLY A 84 -4.98 14.10 5.14
CA GLY A 84 -5.60 14.47 3.86
C GLY A 84 -4.64 14.41 2.65
N LYS A 85 -3.75 13.41 2.57
CA LYS A 85 -2.89 13.17 1.38
C LYS A 85 -3.67 13.16 0.06
N THR A 86 -4.77 12.42 0.03
CA THR A 86 -5.67 12.33 -1.13
C THR A 86 -6.22 13.71 -1.49
N MET A 87 -6.69 14.47 -0.50
CA MET A 87 -7.17 15.85 -0.68
C MET A 87 -6.08 16.76 -1.26
N MET A 88 -4.87 16.77 -0.70
CA MET A 88 -3.75 17.56 -1.22
C MET A 88 -3.39 17.18 -2.67
N ALA A 89 -3.42 15.88 -2.99
CA ALA A 89 -3.13 15.39 -4.34
C ALA A 89 -4.20 15.79 -5.37
N ILE A 90 -5.48 15.73 -4.98
CA ILE A 90 -6.60 16.19 -5.82
C ILE A 90 -6.50 17.71 -6.05
N CYS A 91 -6.23 18.48 -4.98
CA CYS A 91 -6.02 19.93 -5.08
C CYS A 91 -4.83 20.27 -5.99
N THR A 92 -3.72 19.53 -5.86
CA THR A 92 -2.55 19.68 -6.72
C THR A 92 -2.90 19.41 -8.18
N ALA A 93 -3.65 18.34 -8.47
CA ALA A 93 -4.12 18.05 -9.82
C ALA A 93 -5.04 19.13 -10.38
N ALA A 94 -5.94 19.68 -9.56
CA ALA A 94 -6.83 20.77 -9.96
C ALA A 94 -6.05 22.03 -10.36
N VAL A 95 -5.06 22.42 -9.55
CA VAL A 95 -4.15 23.53 -9.88
C VAL A 95 -3.34 23.21 -11.14
N MET A 96 -2.78 22.01 -11.25
CA MET A 96 -2.03 21.59 -12.44
C MET A 96 -2.89 21.57 -13.71
N HIS A 97 -4.19 21.27 -13.62
CA HIS A 97 -5.11 21.37 -14.75
C HIS A 97 -5.28 22.82 -15.22
N ALA A 98 -5.36 23.78 -14.30
CA ALA A 98 -5.40 25.21 -14.62
C ALA A 98 -4.09 25.69 -15.28
N GLU A 99 -2.95 25.11 -14.88
CA GLU A 99 -1.62 25.32 -15.47
C GLU A 99 -1.41 24.56 -16.81
N GLY A 100 -2.43 23.87 -17.33
CA GLY A 100 -2.41 23.22 -18.64
C GLY A 100 -2.11 21.71 -18.65
N TYR A 101 -1.86 21.08 -17.50
CA TYR A 101 -1.60 19.63 -17.39
C TYR A 101 -2.88 18.79 -17.35
N ARG A 102 -3.77 18.94 -18.34
CA ARG A 102 -5.22 18.62 -18.25
C ARG A 102 -5.67 17.16 -18.02
N ARG A 103 -4.76 16.19 -17.98
CA ARG A 103 -5.08 14.77 -17.76
C ARG A 103 -4.23 14.20 -16.64
N THR A 104 -4.87 13.70 -15.59
CA THR A 104 -4.19 13.10 -14.43
C THR A 104 -4.42 11.60 -14.37
N LEU A 105 -3.35 10.82 -14.20
CA LEU A 105 -3.41 9.38 -13.93
C LEU A 105 -3.12 9.13 -12.45
N VAL A 106 -3.98 8.39 -11.77
CA VAL A 106 -3.83 8.02 -10.36
C VAL A 106 -3.55 6.53 -10.27
N LEU A 107 -2.43 6.17 -9.66
CA LEU A 107 -2.08 4.80 -9.28
C LEU A 107 -2.39 4.61 -7.80
N SER A 108 -3.31 3.71 -7.48
CA SER A 108 -3.73 3.47 -6.09
C SER A 108 -3.81 1.97 -5.74
N PRO A 109 -3.78 1.62 -4.44
CA PRO A 109 -4.15 0.29 -3.99
C PRO A 109 -5.54 -0.12 -4.51
N PRO A 110 -5.79 -1.42 -4.82
CA PRO A 110 -7.04 -1.82 -5.50
C PRO A 110 -8.31 -1.43 -4.75
N HIS A 111 -8.26 -1.49 -3.43
CA HIS A 111 -9.37 -1.16 -2.54
C HIS A 111 -9.60 0.35 -2.38
N LEU A 112 -8.68 1.19 -2.85
CA LEU A 112 -8.79 2.65 -2.79
C LEU A 112 -9.29 3.28 -4.08
N VAL A 113 -9.39 2.52 -5.17
CA VAL A 113 -9.72 3.04 -6.50
C VAL A 113 -11.07 3.77 -6.53
N TYR A 114 -12.09 3.17 -5.93
CA TYR A 114 -13.42 3.78 -5.88
C TYR A 114 -13.50 4.93 -4.88
N LYS A 115 -12.72 4.87 -3.78
CA LYS A 115 -12.57 5.98 -2.84
C LYS A 115 -11.94 7.20 -3.52
N TRP A 116 -10.89 7.01 -4.32
CA TRP A 116 -10.30 8.07 -5.15
C TRP A 116 -11.34 8.68 -6.10
N ARG A 117 -12.12 7.85 -6.80
CA ARG A 117 -13.19 8.34 -7.68
C ARG A 117 -14.19 9.22 -6.91
N ARG A 118 -14.66 8.75 -5.76
CA ARG A 118 -15.60 9.49 -4.90
C ARG A 118 -15.01 10.83 -4.47
N GLU A 119 -13.80 10.81 -3.89
CA GLU A 119 -13.16 12.03 -3.40
C GLU A 119 -12.89 13.05 -4.51
N ILE A 120 -12.51 12.62 -5.72
CA ILE A 120 -12.33 13.52 -6.87
C ILE A 120 -13.67 14.19 -7.25
N LEU A 121 -14.74 13.40 -7.40
CA LEU A 121 -16.06 13.91 -7.82
C LEU A 121 -16.68 14.84 -6.77
N GLU A 122 -16.46 14.56 -5.48
CA GLU A 122 -16.91 15.42 -4.38
C GLU A 122 -16.11 16.72 -4.25
N THR A 123 -14.84 16.73 -4.70
CA THR A 123 -13.92 17.85 -4.49
C THR A 123 -13.85 18.79 -5.68
N VAL A 124 -13.76 18.25 -6.90
CA VAL A 124 -13.50 19.01 -8.13
C VAL A 124 -14.79 19.13 -8.96
N PRO A 125 -15.39 20.33 -9.05
CA PRO A 125 -16.60 20.55 -9.84
C PRO A 125 -16.41 20.15 -11.31
N GLY A 126 -17.36 19.39 -11.86
CA GLY A 126 -17.38 19.02 -13.28
C GLY A 126 -16.29 18.04 -13.72
N ALA A 127 -15.54 17.43 -12.78
CA ALA A 127 -14.49 16.47 -13.10
C ALA A 127 -15.03 15.22 -13.82
N ARG A 128 -14.31 14.74 -14.84
CA ARG A 128 -14.50 13.42 -15.44
C ARG A 128 -13.55 12.44 -14.77
N VAL A 129 -14.07 11.32 -14.28
CA VAL A 129 -13.25 10.27 -13.67
C VAL A 129 -13.52 8.93 -14.34
N GLU A 130 -12.48 8.28 -14.86
CA GLU A 130 -12.56 6.95 -15.45
C GLU A 130 -11.76 5.93 -14.65
N VAL A 131 -12.43 4.86 -14.20
CA VAL A 131 -11.77 3.76 -13.51
C VAL A 131 -11.27 2.72 -14.52
N LEU A 132 -9.96 2.46 -14.50
CA LEU A 132 -9.26 1.53 -15.39
C LEU A 132 -9.03 0.15 -14.74
N ASN A 133 -10.00 -0.32 -13.95
CA ASN A 133 -9.95 -1.61 -13.27
C ASN A 133 -10.96 -2.63 -13.81
N GLY A 134 -12.01 -2.20 -14.51
CA GLY A 134 -13.06 -3.05 -15.03
C GLY A 134 -12.64 -3.88 -16.25
N PRO A 135 -13.45 -4.86 -16.66
CA PRO A 135 -13.22 -5.60 -17.90
C PRO A 135 -13.32 -4.74 -19.17
N ASP A 136 -13.92 -3.55 -19.06
CA ASP A 136 -14.05 -2.50 -20.06
C ASP A 136 -12.80 -1.62 -20.22
N THR A 137 -11.77 -1.82 -19.39
CA THR A 137 -10.54 -1.00 -19.36
C THR A 137 -9.95 -0.76 -20.76
N LEU A 138 -9.95 -1.78 -21.62
CA LEU A 138 -9.45 -1.64 -22.99
C LEU A 138 -10.33 -0.70 -23.83
N ALA A 139 -11.66 -0.77 -23.69
CA ALA A 139 -12.57 0.10 -24.43
C ALA A 139 -12.36 1.57 -24.03
N LYS A 140 -12.23 1.85 -22.73
CA LYS A 140 -11.89 3.18 -22.20
C LYS A 140 -10.56 3.71 -22.76
N LEU A 141 -9.52 2.88 -22.75
CA LEU A 141 -8.21 3.24 -23.29
C LEU A 141 -8.21 3.47 -24.81
N LEU A 142 -8.99 2.69 -25.56
CA LEU A 142 -9.19 2.90 -27.00
C LEU A 142 -9.93 4.21 -27.28
N ARG A 143 -10.96 4.53 -26.49
CA ARG A 143 -11.69 5.81 -26.56
C ARG A 143 -10.74 6.98 -26.30
N LEU A 144 -9.96 6.94 -25.23
CA LEU A 144 -8.94 7.94 -24.93
C LEU A 144 -7.94 8.10 -26.09
N ARG A 145 -7.45 6.99 -26.65
CA ARG A 145 -6.54 7.04 -27.81
C ARG A 145 -7.19 7.72 -29.02
N ALA A 146 -8.46 7.47 -29.28
CA ALA A 146 -9.20 8.10 -30.37
C ALA A 146 -9.38 9.60 -30.11
N GLU A 147 -9.77 10.00 -28.90
CA GLU A 147 -9.90 11.41 -28.48
C GLU A 147 -8.57 12.16 -28.67
N VAL A 148 -7.46 11.59 -28.22
CA VAL A 148 -6.11 12.19 -28.37
C VAL A 148 -5.73 12.32 -29.85
N ARG A 149 -6.00 11.30 -30.67
CA ARG A 149 -5.69 11.34 -32.11
C ARG A 149 -6.54 12.35 -32.88
N ALA A 150 -7.78 12.57 -32.43
CA ALA A 150 -8.66 13.58 -32.99
C ALA A 150 -8.29 15.00 -32.56
N GLY A 151 -7.30 15.17 -31.68
CA GLY A 151 -6.93 16.49 -31.14
C GLY A 151 -7.99 17.08 -30.22
N ALA A 152 -8.88 16.27 -29.65
CA ALA A 152 -9.94 16.73 -28.77
C ALA A 152 -9.34 17.47 -27.56
N SER A 153 -9.79 18.71 -27.35
CA SER A 153 -9.44 19.46 -26.15
C SER A 153 -10.04 18.81 -24.92
N CYS A 154 -9.26 18.78 -23.84
CA CYS A 154 -9.77 18.36 -22.54
C CYS A 154 -10.30 19.62 -21.85
N ASP A 155 -11.60 19.88 -21.98
CA ASP A 155 -12.23 21.12 -21.50
C ASP A 155 -12.59 21.08 -20.02
N ARG A 156 -12.55 19.88 -19.42
CA ARG A 156 -12.81 19.65 -18.00
C ARG A 156 -11.67 18.86 -17.35
N PRO A 157 -11.42 19.06 -16.03
CA PRO A 157 -10.53 18.21 -15.25
C PRO A 157 -10.81 16.73 -15.47
N THR A 158 -9.84 15.97 -16.00
CA THR A 158 -10.04 14.55 -16.30
C THR A 158 -9.02 13.67 -15.57
N PHE A 159 -9.56 12.70 -14.84
CA PHE A 159 -8.80 11.77 -14.01
C PHE A 159 -9.00 10.33 -14.49
N TYR A 160 -7.92 9.56 -14.47
CA TYR A 160 -7.92 8.13 -14.74
C TYR A 160 -7.41 7.42 -13.50
N VAL A 161 -8.17 6.50 -12.92
CA VAL A 161 -7.76 5.78 -11.69
C VAL A 161 -7.46 4.32 -12.02
N LEU A 162 -6.23 3.89 -11.77
CA LEU A 162 -5.74 2.55 -12.04
C LEU A 162 -5.24 1.89 -10.75
N GLY A 163 -5.77 0.69 -10.47
CA GLY A 163 -5.35 -0.14 -9.35
C GLY A 163 -4.02 -0.82 -9.62
N ARG A 164 -3.09 -0.78 -8.65
CA ARG A 164 -1.73 -1.29 -8.83
C ARG A 164 -1.62 -2.77 -9.21
N VAL A 165 -2.57 -3.61 -8.79
CA VAL A 165 -2.55 -5.06 -9.09
C VAL A 165 -2.84 -5.34 -10.57
N ARG A 166 -3.45 -4.38 -11.27
CA ARG A 166 -3.68 -4.43 -12.73
C ARG A 166 -2.43 -4.04 -13.52
N MET A 167 -1.43 -3.46 -12.87
CA MET A 167 -0.14 -3.13 -13.48
C MET A 167 0.71 -4.40 -13.57
N ARG A 168 0.96 -4.85 -14.80
CA ARG A 168 1.82 -6.01 -15.07
C ARG A 168 2.75 -5.70 -16.23
N LEU A 169 3.94 -6.28 -16.19
CA LEU A 169 4.93 -6.25 -17.26
C LEU A 169 4.94 -7.61 -17.93
N GLY A 170 4.08 -7.80 -18.93
CA GLY A 170 4.14 -9.00 -19.76
C GLY A 170 2.76 -9.39 -20.27
N PHE A 171 2.59 -9.40 -21.57
CA PHE A 171 1.29 -9.51 -22.22
C PHE A 171 1.22 -10.79 -23.06
N HIS A 172 0.00 -11.33 -23.19
CA HIS A 172 -0.26 -12.34 -24.20
C HIS A 172 -0.28 -11.66 -25.57
N TRP A 173 0.45 -12.22 -26.51
CA TRP A 173 0.52 -11.71 -27.88
C TRP A 173 0.34 -12.85 -28.86
N ARG A 174 -0.04 -12.50 -30.08
CA ARG A 174 -0.07 -13.41 -31.22
C ARG A 174 0.56 -12.70 -32.42
N PRO A 175 1.19 -13.43 -33.34
CA PRO A 175 1.51 -12.87 -34.64
C PRO A 175 0.25 -12.31 -35.32
N ALA A 176 0.37 -11.14 -35.94
CA ALA A 176 -0.71 -10.48 -36.68
C ALA A 176 -0.18 -9.76 -37.94
N PRO A 177 0.54 -10.48 -38.82
CA PRO A 177 0.88 -9.93 -40.13
C PRO A 177 -0.34 -9.91 -41.06
N VAL A 178 -0.31 -9.05 -42.07
CA VAL A 178 -1.21 -9.16 -43.23
C VAL A 178 -0.63 -10.19 -44.18
N THR A 179 -1.45 -10.88 -44.97
CA THR A 179 -0.93 -11.79 -46.00
C THR A 179 -1.39 -11.41 -47.40
N THR A 180 -0.53 -11.68 -48.39
CA THR A 180 -0.85 -11.53 -49.81
C THR A 180 -0.35 -12.73 -50.59
N ARG A 181 -1.00 -13.04 -51.72
CA ARG A 181 -0.50 -14.04 -52.68
C ARG A 181 0.27 -13.43 -53.84
N VAL A 182 0.35 -12.10 -53.91
CA VAL A 182 1.01 -11.37 -55.00
C VAL A 182 2.01 -10.42 -54.41
N VAL A 183 3.28 -10.58 -54.79
CA VAL A 183 4.41 -9.74 -54.36
C VAL A 183 5.23 -9.40 -55.58
N GLY A 184 5.41 -8.10 -55.88
CA GLY A 184 6.21 -7.65 -57.02
C GLY A 184 5.72 -8.16 -58.39
N GLY A 185 4.41 -8.42 -58.55
CA GLY A 185 3.82 -8.97 -59.79
C GLY A 185 3.87 -10.49 -59.90
N THR A 186 4.60 -11.19 -59.03
CA THR A 186 4.69 -12.66 -59.00
C THR A 186 3.65 -13.24 -58.04
N ARG A 187 2.91 -14.27 -58.50
CA ARG A 187 1.91 -14.98 -57.69
C ARG A 187 2.53 -16.18 -56.97
N TRP A 188 2.46 -16.18 -55.65
CA TRP A 188 3.01 -17.21 -54.78
C TRP A 188 1.95 -18.26 -54.42
N ARG A 189 2.38 -19.53 -54.31
CA ARG A 189 1.51 -20.65 -53.95
C ARG A 189 0.97 -20.52 -52.53
N ASN A 190 1.84 -20.14 -51.58
CA ASN A 190 1.50 -19.91 -50.18
C ASN A 190 1.41 -18.39 -49.91
N PRO A 191 0.50 -17.94 -49.01
CA PRO A 191 0.39 -16.53 -48.66
C PRO A 191 1.69 -16.02 -48.01
N VAL A 192 2.23 -14.95 -48.59
CA VAL A 192 3.39 -14.22 -48.08
C VAL A 192 2.95 -13.24 -46.99
N VAL A 193 3.73 -13.19 -45.92
CA VAL A 193 3.60 -12.30 -44.77
C VAL A 193 4.04 -10.89 -45.17
N CYS A 194 3.17 -9.91 -44.92
CA CYS A 194 3.37 -8.50 -45.21
C CYS A 194 3.14 -7.65 -43.97
N CYS A 195 3.80 -6.49 -43.93
CA CYS A 195 3.58 -5.51 -42.89
C CYS A 195 2.16 -4.92 -42.96
N PRO A 196 1.43 -4.83 -41.82
CA PRO A 196 0.11 -4.21 -41.78
C PRO A 196 0.11 -2.70 -42.04
N SER A 197 1.24 -2.01 -41.82
CA SER A 197 1.34 -0.57 -42.01
C SER A 197 1.87 -0.18 -43.38
N CYS A 198 3.01 -0.74 -43.82
CA CYS A 198 3.65 -0.33 -45.08
C CYS A 198 3.44 -1.32 -46.23
N GLY A 199 2.80 -2.47 -46.00
CA GLY A 199 2.58 -3.50 -47.02
C GLY A 199 3.82 -4.28 -47.46
N ALA A 200 5.01 -3.95 -46.95
CA ALA A 200 6.25 -4.58 -47.38
C ALA A 200 6.27 -6.09 -47.07
N PRO A 201 6.66 -6.95 -48.04
CA PRO A 201 6.79 -8.38 -47.83
C PRO A 201 7.95 -8.67 -46.86
N GLN A 202 7.73 -9.58 -45.93
CA GLN A 202 8.74 -9.99 -44.96
C GLN A 202 9.53 -11.17 -45.49
N LYS A 203 10.84 -11.20 -45.22
CA LYS A 203 11.74 -12.21 -45.75
C LYS A 203 12.38 -13.04 -44.63
N LEU A 204 12.68 -14.29 -44.93
CA LEU A 204 13.51 -15.16 -44.11
C LEU A 204 14.99 -14.75 -44.24
N ASP A 205 15.86 -15.31 -43.40
CA ASP A 205 17.31 -15.02 -43.40
C ASP A 205 17.98 -15.39 -44.74
N ASN A 206 17.41 -16.35 -45.47
CA ASN A 206 17.82 -16.73 -46.82
C ASN A 206 17.22 -15.83 -47.93
N ASN A 207 16.59 -14.72 -47.57
CA ASN A 207 15.97 -13.73 -48.45
C ASN A 207 14.68 -14.18 -49.18
N ASP A 208 14.17 -15.38 -48.88
CA ASP A 208 12.89 -15.87 -49.43
C ASP A 208 11.68 -15.20 -48.74
N PRO A 209 10.53 -15.03 -49.43
CA PRO A 209 9.32 -14.51 -48.80
C PRO A 209 8.83 -15.41 -47.67
N MET A 210 8.64 -14.82 -46.49
CA MET A 210 8.15 -15.50 -45.30
C MET A 210 6.68 -15.85 -45.45
N THR A 211 6.30 -17.09 -45.13
CA THR A 211 4.90 -17.53 -45.05
C THR A 211 4.48 -17.69 -43.59
N LEU A 212 3.17 -17.81 -43.33
CA LEU A 212 2.61 -17.88 -41.96
C LEU A 212 3.20 -18.99 -41.09
N GLU A 213 3.57 -20.13 -41.68
CA GLU A 213 4.17 -21.28 -40.97
C GLU A 213 5.55 -20.97 -40.40
N PHE A 214 6.27 -20.04 -41.01
CA PHE A 214 7.59 -19.59 -40.55
C PHE A 214 7.53 -18.35 -39.67
N VAL A 215 6.32 -17.88 -39.33
CA VAL A 215 6.17 -16.79 -38.37
C VAL A 215 6.33 -17.37 -36.95
N PRO A 216 7.39 -17.01 -36.24
CA PRO A 216 7.66 -17.54 -34.92
C PRO A 216 6.58 -17.12 -33.91
N THR A 217 6.19 -18.05 -33.06
CA THR A 217 5.17 -17.86 -32.01
C THR A 217 5.79 -17.56 -30.64
N ASP A 218 7.10 -17.75 -30.50
CA ASP A 218 7.89 -17.56 -29.28
C ASP A 218 8.64 -16.21 -29.25
N ARG A 219 8.92 -15.61 -30.42
CA ARG A 219 9.57 -14.29 -30.55
C ARG A 219 8.73 -13.28 -31.34
N ARG A 220 8.74 -12.04 -30.85
CA ARG A 220 8.03 -10.91 -31.43
C ARG A 220 8.80 -10.33 -32.62
N LEU A 221 8.20 -10.36 -33.81
CA LEU A 221 8.79 -9.78 -35.01
C LEU A 221 8.45 -8.29 -35.21
N GLN A 222 9.37 -7.56 -35.80
CA GLN A 222 9.13 -6.22 -36.33
C GLN A 222 9.32 -6.24 -37.85
N CYS A 223 8.62 -5.35 -38.54
CA CYS A 223 8.79 -5.19 -39.97
C CYS A 223 10.24 -4.83 -40.29
N GLN A 224 10.85 -5.57 -41.21
CA GLN A 224 12.22 -5.32 -41.68
C GLN A 224 12.39 -3.97 -42.38
N SER A 225 11.30 -3.34 -42.82
CA SER A 225 11.33 -2.07 -43.58
C SER A 225 10.97 -0.84 -42.76
N CYS A 226 9.91 -0.90 -41.94
CA CYS A 226 9.43 0.25 -41.16
C CYS A 226 9.44 0.04 -39.64
N HIS A 227 9.95 -1.09 -39.16
CA HIS A 227 9.98 -1.49 -37.74
C HIS A 227 8.61 -1.62 -37.04
N GLU A 228 7.51 -1.50 -37.78
CA GLU A 228 6.16 -1.71 -37.24
C GLU A 228 6.02 -3.14 -36.67
N PRO A 229 5.42 -3.32 -35.47
CA PRO A 229 5.17 -4.65 -34.91
C PRO A 229 4.33 -5.55 -35.84
N LEU A 230 4.81 -6.77 -36.11
CA LEU A 230 4.08 -7.79 -36.88
C LEU A 230 3.24 -8.72 -35.99
N TRP A 231 2.93 -8.26 -34.79
CA TRP A 231 2.20 -9.00 -33.78
C TRP A 231 1.22 -8.05 -33.10
N THR A 232 0.12 -8.63 -32.64
CA THR A 232 -0.88 -7.92 -31.86
C THR A 232 -1.04 -8.60 -30.52
N LEU A 233 -1.70 -7.91 -29.60
CA LEU A 233 -1.99 -8.44 -28.28
C LEU A 233 -3.15 -9.44 -28.40
N LYS A 234 -3.03 -10.57 -27.70
CA LYS A 234 -4.07 -11.60 -27.60
C LYS A 234 -4.65 -11.56 -26.20
N ARG A 235 -5.94 -11.90 -26.06
CA ARG A 235 -6.53 -12.21 -24.77
C ARG A 235 -5.98 -13.54 -24.25
N GLN A 236 -5.98 -13.73 -22.93
CA GLN A 236 -5.74 -15.04 -22.34
C GLN A 236 -6.95 -15.92 -22.66
N ASP A 237 -6.72 -17.17 -23.11
CA ASP A 237 -7.80 -18.09 -23.46
C ASP A 237 -8.56 -18.48 -22.17
N GLY A 238 -9.65 -17.78 -21.89
CA GLY A 238 -10.64 -18.11 -20.88
C GLY A 238 -12.01 -18.13 -21.54
N ALA A 239 -12.91 -19.02 -21.11
CA ALA A 239 -14.27 -19.10 -21.64
C ALA A 239 -14.92 -17.71 -21.63
N SER A 240 -15.33 -17.21 -22.79
CA SER A 240 -16.02 -15.94 -22.88
C SER A 240 -17.38 -16.08 -22.21
N LYS A 241 -17.60 -15.37 -21.09
CA LYS A 241 -18.93 -15.29 -20.47
C LYS A 241 -19.91 -14.63 -21.47
N SER A 242 -21.13 -15.14 -21.53
CA SER A 242 -22.20 -14.51 -22.33
C SER A 242 -22.55 -13.13 -21.75
N ARG A 243 -23.19 -12.26 -22.54
CA ARG A 243 -23.60 -10.93 -22.08
C ARG A 243 -24.62 -11.07 -20.94
N ALA A 244 -25.60 -11.97 -21.05
CA ALA A 244 -26.51 -12.36 -19.98
C ALA A 244 -25.77 -12.77 -18.70
N ASP A 245 -24.76 -13.63 -18.79
CA ASP A 245 -24.01 -14.06 -17.59
C ASP A 245 -23.28 -12.89 -16.93
N MET A 246 -22.71 -11.98 -17.71
CA MET A 246 -22.03 -10.79 -17.19
C MET A 246 -23.02 -9.82 -16.54
N VAL A 247 -24.19 -9.58 -17.15
CA VAL A 247 -25.27 -8.76 -16.60
C VAL A 247 -25.84 -9.38 -15.33
N LYS A 248 -26.05 -10.70 -15.32
CA LYS A 248 -26.50 -11.44 -14.14
C LYS A 248 -25.52 -11.29 -12.98
N GLU A 249 -24.23 -11.47 -13.24
CA GLU A 249 -23.17 -11.37 -12.24
C GLU A 249 -23.04 -9.94 -11.71
N ALA A 250 -23.16 -8.93 -12.58
CA ALA A 250 -23.16 -7.54 -12.19
C ALA A 250 -24.37 -7.18 -11.31
N MET A 251 -25.58 -7.63 -11.67
CA MET A 251 -26.75 -7.46 -10.83
C MET A 251 -26.60 -8.17 -9.48
N CYS A 252 -26.05 -9.39 -9.45
CA CYS A 252 -25.76 -10.11 -8.19
C CYS A 252 -24.71 -9.42 -7.32
N SER A 253 -23.93 -8.49 -7.87
CA SER A 253 -22.99 -7.68 -7.10
C SER A 253 -23.66 -6.55 -6.33
N LEU A 254 -24.90 -6.18 -6.72
CA LEU A 254 -25.66 -5.13 -6.07
C LEU A 254 -26.25 -5.60 -4.74
N PRO A 255 -26.32 -4.72 -3.72
CA PRO A 255 -26.96 -5.05 -2.46
C PRO A 255 -28.40 -5.51 -2.70
N THR A 256 -28.83 -6.55 -1.98
CA THR A 256 -30.20 -7.08 -2.01
C THR A 256 -30.65 -7.81 -3.29
N VAL A 257 -29.80 -7.90 -4.33
CA VAL A 257 -30.09 -8.64 -5.56
C VAL A 257 -29.37 -9.98 -5.56
N GLY A 258 -30.13 -11.08 -5.45
CA GLY A 258 -29.58 -12.44 -5.48
C GLY A 258 -29.64 -13.09 -6.88
N PRO A 259 -29.03 -14.28 -7.08
CA PRO A 259 -29.01 -14.97 -8.38
C PRO A 259 -30.39 -15.25 -8.97
N LYS A 260 -31.38 -15.49 -8.11
CA LYS A 260 -32.78 -15.74 -8.50
C LYS A 260 -33.45 -14.46 -9.00
N THR A 261 -33.32 -13.36 -8.26
CA THR A 261 -33.83 -12.04 -8.63
C THR A 261 -33.15 -11.52 -9.90
N ALA A 262 -31.83 -11.69 -10.03
CA ALA A 262 -31.09 -11.34 -11.24
C ALA A 262 -31.55 -12.15 -12.46
N GLY A 263 -31.93 -13.43 -12.28
CA GLY A 263 -32.54 -14.24 -13.34
C GLY A 263 -33.90 -13.69 -13.77
N GLN A 264 -34.78 -13.40 -12.81
CA GLN A 264 -36.11 -12.84 -13.09
C GLN A 264 -36.04 -11.50 -13.82
N LEU A 265 -35.11 -10.61 -13.45
CA LEU A 265 -34.91 -9.35 -14.14
C LEU A 265 -34.42 -9.55 -15.58
N LEU A 266 -33.50 -10.48 -15.81
CA LEU A 266 -33.02 -10.81 -17.15
C LEU A 266 -34.13 -11.35 -18.05
N ASP A 267 -34.98 -12.23 -17.50
CA ASP A 267 -36.10 -12.81 -18.23
C ASP A 267 -37.16 -11.75 -18.58
N ALA A 268 -37.38 -10.76 -17.70
CA ALA A 268 -38.38 -9.71 -17.87
C ALA A 268 -37.93 -8.54 -18.78
N PHE A 269 -36.70 -8.06 -18.63
CA PHE A 269 -36.23 -6.81 -19.27
C PHE A 269 -35.16 -7.03 -20.35
N GLY A 270 -34.60 -8.23 -20.46
CA GLY A 270 -33.57 -8.57 -21.44
C GLY A 270 -32.17 -8.05 -21.11
N GLU A 271 -31.15 -8.70 -21.68
CA GLU A 271 -29.75 -8.43 -21.34
C GLU A 271 -29.23 -7.07 -21.83
N ASP A 272 -29.67 -6.58 -22.99
CA ASP A 272 -29.15 -5.34 -23.57
C ASP A 272 -29.65 -4.09 -22.86
N MET A 273 -30.94 -4.03 -22.55
CA MET A 273 -31.55 -2.92 -21.82
C MET A 273 -30.97 -2.80 -20.42
N LEU A 274 -30.88 -3.92 -19.70
CA LEU A 274 -30.27 -3.95 -18.37
C LEU A 274 -28.78 -3.60 -18.41
N ALA A 275 -28.04 -4.06 -19.43
CA ALA A 275 -26.64 -3.68 -19.60
C ALA A 275 -26.48 -2.16 -19.77
N THR A 276 -27.26 -1.55 -20.67
CA THR A 276 -27.21 -0.10 -20.92
C THR A 276 -27.65 0.70 -19.69
N MET A 277 -28.66 0.25 -18.95
CA MET A 277 -29.07 0.94 -17.72
C MET A 277 -27.99 0.85 -16.63
N LEU A 278 -27.35 -0.31 -16.46
CA LEU A 278 -26.29 -0.46 -15.46
C LEU A 278 -25.00 0.29 -15.85
N GLU A 279 -24.73 0.47 -17.16
CA GLU A 279 -23.57 1.25 -17.66
C GLU A 279 -23.82 2.77 -17.69
N ASP A 280 -24.95 3.21 -18.24
CA ASP A 280 -25.18 4.61 -18.63
C ASP A 280 -26.26 5.32 -17.79
N ASN A 281 -27.23 4.59 -17.21
CA ASN A 281 -28.37 5.19 -16.51
C ASN A 281 -28.83 4.36 -15.29
N VAL A 282 -28.01 4.38 -14.26
CA VAL A 282 -28.24 3.72 -12.97
C VAL A 282 -29.60 4.07 -12.35
N TYR A 283 -30.03 5.33 -12.45
CA TYR A 283 -31.34 5.77 -11.93
C TYR A 283 -32.50 5.15 -12.71
N GLY A 284 -32.33 4.90 -14.02
CA GLY A 284 -33.27 4.13 -14.81
C GLY A 284 -33.41 2.68 -14.32
N PHE A 285 -32.31 2.05 -13.88
CA PHE A 285 -32.37 0.72 -13.28
C PHE A 285 -33.09 0.72 -11.92
N LEU A 286 -32.86 1.71 -11.07
CA LEU A 286 -33.50 1.81 -9.75
C LEU A 286 -35.02 2.03 -9.84
N ASN A 287 -35.45 2.70 -10.89
CA ASN A 287 -36.86 3.02 -11.15
C ASN A 287 -37.49 2.06 -12.18
N LEU A 288 -36.98 0.83 -12.28
CA LEU A 288 -37.60 -0.22 -13.10
C LEU A 288 -39.03 -0.47 -12.60
N MET A 289 -39.97 -0.47 -13.55
CA MET A 289 -41.38 -0.81 -13.32
C MET A 289 -41.67 -2.18 -13.94
N ASP A 290 -42.48 -2.98 -13.27
CA ASP A 290 -42.97 -4.25 -13.82
C ASP A 290 -44.11 -4.05 -14.84
N GLU A 291 -44.67 -5.16 -15.34
CA GLU A 291 -45.75 -5.14 -16.34
C GLU A 291 -47.05 -4.48 -15.82
N ASP A 292 -47.22 -4.42 -14.50
CA ASP A 292 -48.39 -3.83 -13.83
C ASP A 292 -48.18 -2.34 -13.48
N GLY A 293 -46.98 -1.80 -13.73
CA GLY A 293 -46.63 -0.40 -13.48
C GLY A 293 -46.13 -0.10 -12.06
N ASP A 294 -45.87 -1.15 -11.26
CA ASP A 294 -45.35 -1.02 -9.91
C ASP A 294 -43.81 -1.02 -9.90
N LEU A 295 -43.21 -0.31 -8.94
CA LEU A 295 -41.76 -0.28 -8.78
C LEU A 295 -41.21 -1.65 -8.36
N VAL A 296 -40.29 -2.18 -9.16
CA VAL A 296 -39.62 -3.46 -8.92
C VAL A 296 -38.80 -3.43 -7.62
N PHE A 297 -38.29 -2.26 -7.23
CA PHE A 297 -37.53 -2.04 -6.00
C PHE A 297 -38.29 -1.08 -5.07
N ASN A 298 -38.50 -1.48 -3.82
CA ASN A 298 -39.08 -0.58 -2.81
C ASN A 298 -38.12 0.55 -2.40
N ASP A 299 -38.65 1.66 -1.87
CA ASP A 299 -37.87 2.88 -1.53
C ASP A 299 -36.62 2.61 -0.68
N ARG A 300 -36.71 1.71 0.31
CA ARG A 300 -35.56 1.36 1.17
C ARG A 300 -34.50 0.54 0.43
N ARG A 301 -34.87 -0.33 -0.52
CA ARG A 301 -33.93 -1.08 -1.37
C ARG A 301 -33.33 -0.16 -2.45
N ALA A 302 -34.15 0.69 -3.06
CA ALA A 302 -33.72 1.67 -4.04
C ALA A 302 -32.68 2.63 -3.46
N LEU A 303 -32.91 3.24 -2.30
CA LEU A 303 -31.96 4.15 -1.64
C LEU A 303 -30.62 3.46 -1.28
N ARG A 304 -30.64 2.16 -0.97
CA ARG A 304 -29.44 1.35 -0.70
C ARG A 304 -28.66 1.06 -1.97
N MET A 305 -29.36 0.68 -3.04
CA MET A 305 -28.77 0.41 -4.34
C MET A 305 -28.25 1.70 -4.98
N GLU A 306 -28.92 2.83 -4.79
CA GLU A 306 -28.48 4.18 -5.19
C GLU A 306 -27.14 4.53 -4.56
N ARG A 307 -26.98 4.33 -3.24
CA ARG A 307 -25.70 4.54 -2.55
C ARG A 307 -24.59 3.60 -3.05
N ALA A 308 -24.91 2.35 -3.34
CA ALA A 308 -23.95 1.37 -3.88
C ALA A 308 -23.55 1.68 -5.33
N LEU A 309 -24.51 2.06 -6.18
CA LEU A 309 -24.31 2.37 -7.59
C LEU A 309 -23.69 3.76 -7.82
N ALA A 310 -23.92 4.72 -6.92
CA ALA A 310 -23.16 5.98 -6.91
C ALA A 310 -21.65 5.73 -6.74
N ARG A 311 -21.28 4.62 -6.09
CA ARG A 311 -19.91 4.24 -5.71
C ARG A 311 -19.28 3.17 -6.61
N THR A 312 -20.07 2.45 -7.40
CA THR A 312 -19.64 1.29 -8.20
C THR A 312 -19.91 1.53 -9.68
N GLU A 313 -18.90 1.38 -10.54
CA GLU A 313 -19.09 1.40 -11.99
C GLU A 313 -19.31 -0.02 -12.47
N ILE A 314 -20.53 -0.32 -12.95
CA ILE A 314 -20.81 -1.58 -13.63
C ILE A 314 -20.43 -1.39 -15.09
N SER A 315 -19.51 -2.21 -15.55
CA SER A 315 -19.02 -2.15 -16.93
C SER A 315 -18.99 -3.54 -17.52
N PHE A 316 -19.57 -3.73 -18.70
CA PHE A 316 -19.59 -5.00 -19.39
C PHE A 316 -18.45 -5.08 -20.40
N GLY A 317 -17.70 -6.18 -20.35
CA GLY A 317 -16.57 -6.36 -21.23
C GLY A 317 -15.90 -7.71 -21.00
N GLN A 318 -15.07 -8.11 -21.96
CA GLN A 318 -14.21 -9.28 -21.78
C GLN A 318 -12.82 -8.79 -21.36
N GLY A 319 -12.54 -8.87 -20.06
CA GLY A 319 -11.26 -8.49 -19.47
C GLY A 319 -10.08 -9.32 -20.00
N GLY A 320 -8.85 -8.82 -19.82
CA GLY A 320 -7.62 -9.55 -20.18
C GLY A 320 -6.50 -8.69 -20.77
N PHE A 321 -6.75 -7.42 -21.06
CA PHE A 321 -5.73 -6.49 -21.56
C PHE A 321 -5.02 -5.75 -20.41
N GLN A 322 -3.71 -5.53 -20.52
CA GLN A 322 -2.92 -4.84 -19.51
C GLN A 322 -2.85 -3.34 -19.75
N ALA A 323 -3.43 -2.54 -18.85
CA ALA A 323 -3.50 -1.09 -18.97
C ALA A 323 -2.11 -0.44 -19.06
N SER A 324 -1.16 -0.87 -18.22
CA SER A 324 0.22 -0.37 -18.19
C SER A 324 0.91 -0.48 -19.54
N GLU A 325 0.73 -1.60 -20.24
CA GLU A 325 1.33 -1.83 -21.55
C GLU A 325 0.65 -1.01 -22.65
N PHE A 326 -0.68 -0.84 -22.59
CA PHE A 326 -1.39 0.04 -23.52
C PHE A 326 -0.85 1.47 -23.42
N ILE A 327 -0.77 1.99 -22.19
CA ILE A 327 -0.34 3.36 -21.89
C ILE A 327 1.07 3.58 -22.44
N LYS A 328 2.01 2.67 -22.13
CA LYS A 328 3.40 2.69 -22.62
C LYS A 328 3.51 2.79 -24.14
N ARG A 329 2.62 2.13 -24.88
CA ARG A 329 2.71 2.05 -26.34
C ARG A 329 1.97 3.15 -27.07
N HIS A 330 0.79 3.50 -26.58
CA HIS A 330 -0.18 4.28 -27.35
C HIS A 330 -0.53 5.62 -26.73
N LEU A 331 -0.18 5.86 -25.46
CA LEU A 331 -0.56 7.07 -24.72
C LEU A 331 0.67 7.80 -24.15
N ARG A 332 1.79 7.79 -24.88
CA ARG A 332 3.00 8.52 -24.48
C ARG A 332 2.73 10.02 -24.46
N GLY A 333 3.05 10.69 -23.36
CA GLY A 333 2.86 12.13 -23.22
C GLY A 333 1.40 12.58 -23.12
N VAL A 334 0.46 11.65 -22.92
CA VAL A 334 -0.98 11.97 -22.81
C VAL A 334 -1.32 12.53 -21.43
N PHE A 335 -0.63 12.05 -20.38
CA PHE A 335 -0.90 12.44 -19.00
C PHE A 335 0.04 13.57 -18.57
N GLY A 336 -0.53 14.66 -18.07
CA GLY A 336 0.25 15.77 -17.53
C GLY A 336 0.81 15.44 -16.14
N LEU A 337 0.03 14.74 -15.32
CA LEU A 337 0.40 14.34 -13.96
C LEU A 337 0.13 12.85 -13.73
N CYS A 338 1.08 12.16 -13.09
CA CYS A 338 0.90 10.83 -12.52
C CYS A 338 0.96 10.91 -10.99
N ILE A 339 -0.15 10.65 -10.31
CA ILE A 339 -0.24 10.57 -8.86
C ILE A 339 -0.03 9.11 -8.45
N VAL A 340 0.83 8.89 -7.47
CA VAL A 340 1.15 7.56 -6.94
C VAL A 340 0.80 7.53 -5.47
N ASP A 341 -0.27 6.84 -5.13
CA ASP A 341 -0.68 6.64 -3.75
C ASP A 341 0.05 5.44 -3.12
N GLU A 342 0.31 5.53 -1.82
CA GLU A 342 1.10 4.57 -1.05
C GLU A 342 2.45 4.20 -1.71
N GLY A 343 3.22 5.22 -2.08
CA GLY A 343 4.48 5.09 -2.84
C GLY A 343 5.47 4.08 -2.26
N HIS A 344 5.49 3.89 -0.93
CA HIS A 344 6.36 2.94 -0.25
C HIS A 344 6.14 1.48 -0.69
N GLU A 345 4.96 1.10 -1.21
CA GLU A 345 4.70 -0.25 -1.71
C GLU A 345 5.55 -0.59 -2.95
N TYR A 346 6.09 0.42 -3.64
CA TYR A 346 6.90 0.25 -4.84
C TYR A 346 8.40 0.27 -4.57
N LYS A 347 8.87 0.29 -3.31
CA LYS A 347 10.30 0.44 -2.98
C LYS A 347 11.20 -0.71 -3.43
N ASN A 348 10.64 -1.90 -3.61
CA ASN A 348 11.40 -3.10 -3.96
C ASN A 348 11.56 -3.29 -5.49
N GLN A 349 12.52 -4.13 -5.88
CA GLN A 349 12.65 -4.62 -7.26
C GLN A 349 11.56 -5.68 -7.54
N SER A 350 10.34 -5.21 -7.78
CA SER A 350 9.16 -6.03 -8.03
C SER A 350 8.54 -5.70 -9.39
N ALA A 351 7.77 -6.63 -9.96
CA ALA A 351 7.06 -6.37 -11.22
C ALA A 351 6.12 -5.16 -11.13
N GLN A 352 5.53 -4.91 -9.95
CA GLN A 352 4.69 -3.73 -9.69
C GLN A 352 5.53 -2.45 -9.64
N GLY A 353 6.70 -2.47 -8.99
CA GLY A 353 7.64 -1.35 -8.97
C GLY A 353 8.14 -1.00 -10.38
N GLU A 354 8.54 -1.99 -11.16
CA GLU A 354 8.96 -1.77 -12.55
C GLU A 354 7.80 -1.23 -13.41
N ALA A 355 6.58 -1.74 -13.23
CA ALA A 355 5.40 -1.22 -13.91
C ALA A 355 5.10 0.24 -13.51
N PHE A 356 5.34 0.62 -12.25
CA PHE A 356 5.26 2.00 -11.80
C PHE A 356 6.24 2.89 -12.56
N GLY A 357 7.53 2.53 -12.62
CA GLY A 357 8.52 3.31 -13.39
C GLY A 357 8.12 3.49 -14.86
N VAL A 358 7.59 2.42 -15.49
CA VAL A 358 7.09 2.48 -16.86
C VAL A 358 5.93 3.46 -17.01
N VAL A 359 4.92 3.37 -16.16
CA VAL A 359 3.75 4.26 -16.25
C VAL A 359 4.11 5.70 -15.90
N ALA A 360 4.91 5.91 -14.85
CA ALA A 360 5.42 7.23 -14.45
C ALA A 360 6.16 7.93 -15.60
N SER A 361 6.99 7.18 -16.34
CA SER A 361 7.72 7.70 -17.50
C SER A 361 6.84 8.15 -18.67
N GLN A 362 5.54 7.79 -18.70
CA GLN A 362 4.60 8.24 -19.73
C GLN A 362 3.89 9.56 -19.38
N ALA A 363 4.00 10.02 -18.14
CA ALA A 363 3.44 11.30 -17.70
C ALA A 363 4.48 12.43 -17.73
N SER A 364 4.07 13.69 -17.77
CA SER A 364 5.01 14.83 -17.72
C SER A 364 5.56 15.08 -16.32
N LYS A 365 4.73 14.94 -15.29
CA LYS A 365 5.06 15.17 -13.87
C LYS A 365 4.62 13.99 -13.00
N VAL A 366 5.30 13.74 -11.89
CA VAL A 366 4.99 12.65 -10.94
C VAL A 366 4.81 13.23 -9.55
N LEU A 367 3.71 12.88 -8.89
CA LEU A 367 3.45 13.21 -7.49
C LEU A 367 3.31 11.91 -6.70
N MET A 368 4.23 11.66 -5.77
CA MET A 368 4.18 10.50 -4.90
C MET A 368 3.60 10.87 -3.53
N LEU A 369 2.67 10.07 -3.04
CA LEU A 369 2.08 10.20 -1.71
C LEU A 369 2.55 9.04 -0.85
N THR A 370 3.05 9.32 0.35
CA THR A 370 3.39 8.28 1.31
C THR A 370 3.28 8.80 2.74
N GLY A 371 3.00 7.90 3.68
CA GLY A 371 3.16 8.18 5.12
C GLY A 371 4.58 7.91 5.63
N THR A 372 5.37 7.16 4.87
CA THR A 372 6.75 6.79 5.22
C THR A 372 7.57 6.70 3.93
N LEU A 373 8.54 7.61 3.76
CA LEU A 373 9.38 7.62 2.57
C LEU A 373 10.49 6.55 2.63
N MET A 374 10.94 6.20 3.84
CA MET A 374 12.03 5.24 4.06
C MET A 374 11.56 4.07 4.92
N GLY A 375 11.79 2.84 4.46
CA GLY A 375 11.50 1.62 5.23
C GLY A 375 12.63 1.17 6.15
N GLY A 376 13.53 2.09 6.52
CA GLY A 376 14.70 1.83 7.35
C GLY A 376 16.01 1.64 6.56
N TYR A 377 15.96 1.36 5.26
CA TYR A 377 17.16 1.19 4.43
C TYR A 377 17.21 2.19 3.28
N ALA A 378 18.42 2.59 2.90
CA ALA A 378 18.64 3.57 1.82
C ALA A 378 18.32 3.01 0.41
N ASP A 379 18.36 1.69 0.23
CA ASP A 379 18.07 1.05 -1.06
C ASP A 379 16.59 1.08 -1.42
N ASP A 380 15.70 1.04 -0.43
CA ASP A 380 14.26 1.31 -0.60
C ASP A 380 14.05 2.65 -1.32
N LEU A 381 14.79 3.68 -0.90
CA LEU A 381 14.68 5.03 -1.45
C LEU A 381 15.27 5.13 -2.85
N PHE A 382 16.41 4.49 -3.13
CA PHE A 382 17.05 4.48 -4.45
C PHE A 382 16.06 4.12 -5.56
N TYR A 383 15.33 3.03 -5.35
CA TYR A 383 14.40 2.50 -6.33
C TYR A 383 13.14 3.37 -6.52
N LEU A 384 12.68 4.05 -5.48
CA LEU A 384 11.59 5.04 -5.59
C LEU A 384 12.05 6.26 -6.40
N LEU A 385 13.22 6.80 -6.06
CA LEU A 385 13.80 7.96 -6.75
C LEU A 385 14.05 7.65 -8.23
N TRP A 386 14.63 6.49 -8.55
CA TRP A 386 14.86 6.06 -9.93
C TRP A 386 13.59 6.00 -10.77
N ARG A 387 12.47 5.59 -10.17
CA ARG A 387 11.21 5.43 -10.89
C ARG A 387 10.45 6.74 -11.06
N MET A 388 10.61 7.66 -10.12
CA MET A 388 10.04 9.01 -10.20
C MET A 388 10.81 9.89 -11.18
N ASP A 389 12.14 9.87 -11.09
CA ASP A 389 13.03 10.72 -11.89
C ASP A 389 14.37 10.01 -12.17
N PRO A 390 14.43 9.16 -13.20
CA PRO A 390 15.69 8.51 -13.59
C PRO A 390 16.71 9.53 -14.11
N GLY A 391 16.26 10.67 -14.66
CA GLY A 391 17.15 11.71 -15.19
C GLY A 391 18.03 12.31 -14.10
N ARG A 392 17.42 12.68 -12.97
CA ARG A 392 18.15 13.16 -11.78
C ARG A 392 19.13 12.13 -11.23
N MET A 393 18.72 10.85 -11.15
CA MET A 393 19.60 9.79 -10.65
C MET A 393 20.84 9.59 -11.55
N ILE A 394 20.65 9.67 -12.87
CA ILE A 394 21.74 9.59 -13.86
C ILE A 394 22.68 10.80 -13.76
N ALA A 395 22.14 12.00 -13.52
CA ALA A 395 22.92 13.22 -13.30
C ALA A 395 23.77 13.14 -12.02
N GLU A 396 23.26 12.48 -10.98
CA GLU A 396 23.97 12.16 -9.74
C GLU A 396 25.00 11.03 -9.87
N GLY A 397 25.16 10.46 -11.07
CA GLY A 397 26.16 9.42 -11.36
C GLY A 397 25.68 7.98 -11.12
N PHE A 398 24.41 7.78 -10.72
CA PHE A 398 23.83 6.45 -10.58
C PHE A 398 23.29 5.99 -11.94
N ARG A 399 23.90 4.99 -12.58
CA ARG A 399 23.54 4.54 -13.93
C ARG A 399 23.32 3.04 -14.01
N ALA A 400 22.33 2.63 -14.79
CA ALA A 400 22.20 1.22 -15.18
C ALA A 400 23.46 0.77 -15.93
N ASN A 401 23.86 -0.48 -15.73
CA ASN A 401 24.97 -1.05 -16.50
C ASN A 401 24.56 -1.37 -17.95
N ASP A 402 25.51 -1.83 -18.76
CA ASP A 402 25.28 -2.17 -20.18
C ASP A 402 24.20 -3.23 -20.41
N ARG A 403 23.88 -4.02 -19.37
CA ARG A 403 22.82 -5.05 -19.38
C ARG A 403 21.48 -4.53 -18.84
N GLY A 404 21.38 -3.23 -18.54
CA GLY A 404 20.18 -2.60 -17.99
C GLY A 404 19.91 -2.90 -16.51
N SER A 405 20.87 -3.48 -15.77
CA SER A 405 20.73 -3.76 -14.34
C SER A 405 21.07 -2.54 -13.49
N LEU A 406 20.20 -2.26 -12.51
CA LEU A 406 20.39 -1.20 -11.52
C LEU A 406 21.18 -1.63 -10.29
N GLY A 407 21.56 -2.91 -10.18
CA GLY A 407 22.29 -3.43 -9.01
C GLY A 407 23.57 -2.64 -8.68
N PRO A 408 24.44 -2.35 -9.66
CA PRO A 408 25.65 -1.55 -9.42
C PRO A 408 25.34 -0.12 -8.96
N ALA A 409 24.36 0.56 -9.59
CA ALA A 409 23.93 1.90 -9.20
C ALA A 409 23.34 1.93 -7.79
N GLN A 410 22.52 0.94 -7.45
CA GLN A 410 21.94 0.77 -6.14
C GLN A 410 23.02 0.58 -5.06
N MET A 411 24.06 -0.22 -5.35
CA MET A 411 25.22 -0.37 -4.46
C MET A 411 26.04 0.91 -4.33
N ALA A 412 26.25 1.65 -5.41
CA ALA A 412 26.92 2.95 -5.35
C ALA A 412 26.13 3.93 -4.48
N PHE A 413 24.81 4.00 -4.66
CA PHE A 413 23.92 4.82 -3.84
C PHE A 413 24.01 4.45 -2.36
N MET A 414 24.02 3.16 -2.03
CA MET A 414 24.22 2.68 -0.65
C MET A 414 25.57 3.09 -0.07
N ARG A 415 26.65 3.06 -0.86
CA ARG A 415 27.98 3.49 -0.40
C ARG A 415 28.03 4.99 -0.12
N THR A 416 27.34 5.79 -0.93
CA THR A 416 27.34 7.25 -0.82
C THR A 416 26.40 7.75 0.28
N HIS A 417 25.22 7.14 0.42
CA HIS A 417 24.16 7.66 1.26
C HIS A 417 23.59 6.66 2.27
N GLY A 418 23.90 5.37 2.16
CA GLY A 418 23.40 4.34 3.07
C GLY A 418 24.44 3.91 4.12
N VAL A 419 24.10 2.87 4.86
CA VAL A 419 24.99 2.20 5.81
C VAL A 419 25.30 0.79 5.31
N LEU A 420 26.59 0.45 5.26
CA LEU A 420 27.08 -0.87 4.88
C LEU A 420 27.90 -1.45 6.04
N LYS A 421 27.66 -2.71 6.36
CA LYS A 421 28.39 -3.48 7.36
C LYS A 421 29.28 -4.50 6.64
N ASP A 422 30.59 -4.29 6.70
CA ASP A 422 31.54 -5.28 6.20
C ASP A 422 31.84 -6.31 7.28
N ILE A 423 31.42 -7.56 7.04
CA ILE A 423 31.69 -8.69 7.93
C ILE A 423 32.96 -9.37 7.46
N TYR A 424 33.99 -9.34 8.30
CA TYR A 424 35.26 -9.99 8.05
C TYR A 424 35.25 -11.38 8.70
N THR A 425 35.20 -12.43 7.87
CA THR A 425 35.38 -13.81 8.34
C THR A 425 36.83 -14.21 8.14
N GLU A 426 37.53 -14.43 9.24
CA GLU A 426 38.90 -14.95 9.25
C GLU A 426 38.86 -16.45 9.50
N VAL A 427 39.35 -17.24 8.54
CA VAL A 427 39.51 -18.69 8.71
C VAL A 427 40.99 -18.99 8.92
N ASN A 428 41.37 -19.32 10.15
CA ASN A 428 42.68 -19.88 10.45
C ASN A 428 42.67 -21.38 10.16
N ASN A 429 43.26 -21.77 9.03
CA ASN A 429 43.61 -23.17 8.82
C ASN A 429 44.82 -23.49 9.73
N GLY A 430 44.67 -24.51 10.58
CA GLY A 430 45.71 -24.95 11.52
C GLY A 430 47.05 -25.31 10.87
N ASP A 431 48.08 -25.39 11.71
CA ASP A 431 49.51 -25.46 11.35
C ASP A 431 49.87 -26.55 10.35
N HIS A 432 50.06 -26.16 9.08
CA HIS A 432 50.82 -26.93 8.11
C HIS A 432 52.02 -26.13 7.58
N LYS A 433 53.19 -26.77 7.60
CA LYS A 433 54.56 -26.21 7.63
C LYS A 433 55.04 -25.34 6.45
N THR A 434 54.21 -24.93 5.48
CA THR A 434 54.76 -24.30 4.26
C THR A 434 53.99 -23.16 3.58
N SER A 435 52.92 -22.59 4.13
CA SER A 435 52.45 -21.27 3.63
C SER A 435 51.55 -20.52 4.61
N ARG A 436 51.95 -19.31 4.99
CA ARG A 436 51.13 -18.35 5.76
C ARG A 436 50.17 -17.64 4.81
N GLY A 437 48.99 -18.21 4.60
CA GLY A 437 47.90 -17.57 3.86
C GLY A 437 46.72 -17.26 4.77
N LYS A 438 46.72 -16.10 5.42
CA LYS A 438 45.56 -15.60 6.17
C LYS A 438 44.41 -15.34 5.19
N LYS A 439 43.40 -16.21 5.12
CA LYS A 439 42.26 -16.03 4.21
C LYS A 439 41.17 -15.19 4.90
N ILE A 440 41.19 -13.89 4.63
CA ILE A 440 40.14 -12.97 5.06
C ILE A 440 39.07 -12.95 3.96
N THR A 441 37.83 -13.31 4.33
CA THR A 441 36.67 -13.16 3.45
C THR A 441 35.86 -11.96 3.93
N VAL A 442 35.60 -11.00 3.03
CA VAL A 442 34.75 -9.83 3.34
C VAL A 442 33.37 -10.05 2.75
N ARG A 443 32.35 -10.01 3.60
CA ARG A 443 30.94 -10.03 3.19
C ARG A 443 30.30 -8.70 3.58
N THR A 444 30.00 -7.86 2.59
CA THR A 444 29.25 -6.62 2.79
C THR A 444 27.76 -6.93 2.94
N GLN A 445 27.17 -6.51 4.05
CA GLN A 445 25.74 -6.57 4.33
C GLN A 445 25.17 -5.15 4.41
N LYS A 446 23.94 -4.96 3.92
CA LYS A 446 23.21 -3.70 4.06
C LYS A 446 22.75 -3.53 5.50
N ALA A 447 22.95 -2.35 6.08
CA ALA A 447 22.47 -2.02 7.41
C ALA A 447 21.41 -0.90 7.34
N PRO A 448 20.49 -0.82 8.31
CA PRO A 448 19.54 0.29 8.39
C PRO A 448 20.26 1.63 8.55
N GLY A 449 19.68 2.68 7.98
CA GLY A 449 20.17 4.04 8.09
C GLY A 449 20.35 4.74 6.74
N PHE A 450 20.24 6.06 6.78
CA PHE A 450 20.46 6.95 5.64
C PHE A 450 21.24 8.17 6.11
N GLY A 451 22.35 8.44 5.47
CA GLY A 451 23.27 9.52 5.81
C GLY A 451 22.58 10.89 5.70
N PRO A 452 22.85 11.83 6.62
CA PRO A 452 22.26 13.18 6.58
C PRO A 452 22.48 13.92 5.26
N ALA A 453 23.66 13.77 4.64
CA ALA A 453 23.94 14.33 3.32
C ALA A 453 23.00 13.80 2.22
N GLY A 454 22.58 12.53 2.33
CA GLY A 454 21.59 11.95 1.43
C GLY A 454 20.20 12.55 1.63
N ILE A 455 19.78 12.83 2.86
CA ILE A 455 18.50 13.48 3.16
C ILE A 455 18.46 14.86 2.51
N VAL A 456 19.50 15.66 2.77
CA VAL A 456 19.65 17.01 2.26
C VAL A 456 19.64 17.04 0.73
N ARG A 457 20.36 16.13 0.08
CA ARG A 457 20.54 16.15 -1.38
C ARG A 457 19.43 15.45 -2.15
N MET A 458 18.86 14.37 -1.63
CA MET A 458 17.94 13.50 -2.37
C MET A 458 16.49 13.59 -1.91
N VAL A 459 16.23 14.00 -0.66
CA VAL A 459 14.89 13.98 -0.07
C VAL A 459 14.29 15.39 0.03
N LEU A 460 14.95 16.29 0.77
CA LEU A 460 14.43 17.64 1.03
C LEU A 460 14.04 18.43 -0.25
N PRO A 461 14.81 18.38 -1.35
CA PRO A 461 14.52 19.22 -2.52
C PRO A 461 13.24 18.81 -3.27
N ILE A 462 12.67 17.65 -2.98
CA ILE A 462 11.47 17.14 -3.67
C ILE A 462 10.32 16.81 -2.73
N THR A 463 10.50 16.96 -1.41
CA THR A 463 9.54 16.43 -0.43
C THR A 463 8.95 17.55 0.40
N VAL A 464 7.62 17.60 0.47
CA VAL A 464 6.88 18.36 1.47
C VAL A 464 6.46 17.44 2.60
N PHE A 465 6.62 17.91 3.83
CA PHE A 465 6.24 17.18 5.04
C PHE A 465 4.99 17.82 5.66
N LEU A 466 4.07 16.99 6.13
CA LEU A 466 2.92 17.46 6.89
C LEU A 466 2.56 16.47 7.98
N LYS A 467 2.54 16.94 9.23
CA LYS A 467 2.09 16.17 10.38
C LYS A 467 0.66 16.50 10.74
N LEU A 468 0.03 15.59 11.46
CA LEU A 468 -1.36 15.74 11.84
C LEU A 468 -1.57 16.89 12.84
N LYS A 469 -0.61 17.10 13.75
CA LYS A 469 -0.56 18.24 14.68
C LYS A 469 -0.51 19.61 14.00
N GLU A 470 -0.01 19.69 12.76
CA GLU A 470 0.08 20.95 12.02
C GLU A 470 -1.26 21.39 11.42
N ILE A 471 -2.24 20.49 11.27
CA ILE A 471 -3.54 20.83 10.65
C ILE A 471 -4.39 21.77 11.54
N GLY A 472 -4.11 21.80 12.85
CA GLY A 472 -4.75 22.67 13.84
C GLY A 472 -5.37 21.89 15.00
N GLY A 473 -5.27 22.43 16.22
CA GLY A 473 -5.74 21.78 17.46
C GLY A 473 -7.24 21.54 17.55
N ASP A 474 -8.05 22.30 16.81
CA ASP A 474 -9.52 22.18 16.82
C ASP A 474 -10.06 21.17 15.79
N VAL A 475 -9.22 20.64 14.90
CA VAL A 475 -9.66 19.76 13.79
C VAL A 475 -9.75 18.30 14.25
N LEU A 476 -8.98 17.93 15.26
CA LEU A 476 -8.92 16.56 15.76
C LEU A 476 -9.05 16.53 17.28
N PRO A 477 -9.86 15.60 17.81
CA PRO A 477 -9.98 15.43 19.25
C PRO A 477 -8.71 14.79 19.84
N ALA A 478 -8.65 14.71 21.17
CA ALA A 478 -7.53 14.10 21.88
C ALA A 478 -7.25 12.66 21.41
N TYR A 479 -5.99 12.27 21.46
CA TYR A 479 -5.49 10.96 21.08
C TYR A 479 -4.54 10.45 22.16
N ASP A 480 -4.94 9.37 22.82
CA ASP A 480 -4.18 8.78 23.93
C ASP A 480 -3.85 7.32 23.62
N GLU A 481 -2.59 6.94 23.84
CA GLU A 481 -2.11 5.56 23.80
C GLU A 481 -1.76 5.11 25.22
N GLU A 482 -2.35 4.01 25.68
CA GLU A 482 -2.13 3.45 27.02
C GLU A 482 -1.76 1.97 26.97
N LEU A 483 -0.88 1.56 27.89
CA LEU A 483 -0.52 0.16 28.12
C LEU A 483 -1.30 -0.34 29.33
N GLU A 484 -2.17 -1.30 29.11
CA GLU A 484 -2.89 -2.00 30.16
C GLU A 484 -2.16 -3.30 30.51
N GLN A 485 -1.41 -3.25 31.61
CA GLN A 485 -0.71 -4.41 32.15
C GLN A 485 -1.67 -5.21 33.04
N LEU A 486 -1.78 -6.51 32.75
CA LEU A 486 -2.67 -7.43 33.44
C LEU A 486 -1.87 -8.52 34.14
N ASP A 487 -2.35 -8.96 35.30
CA ASP A 487 -1.77 -10.09 36.01
C ASP A 487 -2.38 -11.41 35.52
N MET A 488 -1.53 -12.44 35.44
CA MET A 488 -1.99 -13.81 35.25
C MET A 488 -2.59 -14.36 36.55
N THR A 489 -3.48 -15.35 36.44
CA THR A 489 -3.84 -16.14 37.64
C THR A 489 -2.63 -16.95 38.12
N PRO A 490 -2.54 -17.32 39.42
CA PRO A 490 -1.42 -18.11 39.93
C PRO A 490 -1.20 -19.44 39.18
N ALA A 491 -2.29 -20.06 38.71
CA ALA A 491 -2.24 -21.27 37.89
C ALA A 491 -1.66 -21.01 36.50
N GLN A 492 -2.08 -19.92 35.84
CA GLN A 492 -1.51 -19.49 34.56
C GLN A 492 -0.03 -19.18 34.69
N GLU A 493 0.36 -18.41 35.70
CA GLU A 493 1.74 -18.00 35.93
C GLU A 493 2.67 -19.20 36.14
N THR A 494 2.24 -20.20 36.91
CA THR A 494 3.00 -21.42 37.15
C THR A 494 3.27 -22.18 35.84
N VAL A 495 2.23 -22.38 35.02
CA VAL A 495 2.37 -23.11 33.76
C VAL A 495 3.17 -22.31 32.74
N TYR A 496 2.92 -21.00 32.63
CA TYR A 496 3.66 -20.11 31.74
C TYR A 496 5.15 -20.10 32.09
N SER A 497 5.49 -19.97 33.37
CA SER A 497 6.88 -19.95 33.84
C SER A 497 7.60 -21.24 33.50
N SER A 498 6.96 -22.39 33.72
CA SER A 498 7.50 -23.69 33.31
C SER A 498 7.72 -23.77 31.80
N LEU A 499 6.72 -23.35 31.01
CA LEU A 499 6.80 -23.35 29.54
C LEU A 499 7.93 -22.43 29.04
N ALA A 500 8.04 -21.23 29.62
CA ALA A 500 9.05 -20.25 29.28
C ALA A 500 10.46 -20.75 29.56
N VAL A 501 10.71 -21.32 30.75
CA VAL A 501 12.01 -21.88 31.11
C VAL A 501 12.42 -22.99 30.13
N THR A 502 11.53 -23.94 29.83
CA THR A 502 11.83 -25.05 28.91
C THR A 502 12.11 -24.56 27.48
N LEU A 503 11.27 -23.68 26.95
CA LEU A 503 11.43 -23.19 25.57
C LEU A 503 12.65 -22.27 25.42
N LYS A 504 12.96 -21.43 26.42
CA LYS A 504 14.17 -20.62 26.44
C LYS A 504 15.43 -21.47 26.46
N ALA A 505 15.46 -22.57 27.21
CA ALA A 505 16.58 -23.50 27.23
C ALA A 505 16.83 -24.11 25.83
N HIS A 506 15.78 -24.60 25.17
CA HIS A 506 15.88 -25.11 23.80
C HIS A 506 16.34 -24.05 22.80
N LEU A 507 15.85 -22.82 22.93
CA LEU A 507 16.26 -21.70 22.08
C LEU A 507 17.74 -21.36 22.28
N ASN A 508 18.21 -21.32 23.53
CA ASN A 508 19.61 -21.07 23.89
C ASN A 508 20.55 -22.10 23.25
N ASP A 509 20.21 -23.38 23.34
CA ASP A 509 21.04 -24.45 22.78
C ASP A 509 21.07 -24.40 21.25
N ALA A 510 19.94 -24.11 20.60
CA ALA A 510 19.88 -23.93 19.16
C ALA A 510 20.72 -22.73 18.69
N LEU A 511 20.60 -21.57 19.35
CA LEU A 511 21.37 -20.37 19.00
C LEU A 511 22.88 -20.58 19.18
N ARG A 512 23.31 -21.31 20.23
CA ARG A 512 24.72 -21.70 20.42
C ARG A 512 25.24 -22.60 19.30
N ALA A 513 24.38 -23.45 18.75
CA ALA A 513 24.69 -24.28 17.58
C ALA A 513 24.60 -23.54 16.24
N GLY A 514 24.24 -22.24 16.24
CA GLY A 514 24.01 -21.45 15.03
C GLY A 514 22.70 -21.77 14.31
N ASP A 515 21.77 -22.47 14.96
CA ASP A 515 20.44 -22.78 14.44
C ASP A 515 19.42 -21.72 14.86
N HIS A 516 18.85 -21.02 13.87
CA HIS A 516 17.82 -19.99 14.05
C HIS A 516 16.40 -20.53 13.82
N SER A 517 16.23 -21.82 13.53
CA SER A 517 14.95 -22.41 13.15
C SER A 517 13.90 -22.40 14.28
N LEU A 518 14.35 -22.37 15.55
CA LEU A 518 13.46 -22.38 16.71
C LEU A 518 12.88 -21.02 17.08
N MET A 519 13.48 -19.90 16.64
CA MET A 519 13.10 -18.55 17.06
C MET A 519 11.62 -18.28 16.84
N GLY A 520 11.12 -18.51 15.63
CA GLY A 520 9.71 -18.25 15.31
C GLY A 520 8.73 -19.12 16.09
N VAL A 521 9.05 -20.40 16.31
CA VAL A 521 8.15 -21.31 17.04
C VAL A 521 8.10 -20.99 18.53
N VAL A 522 9.25 -20.72 19.16
CA VAL A 522 9.34 -20.37 20.58
C VAL A 522 8.63 -19.06 20.87
N LEU A 523 8.90 -18.01 20.09
CA LEU A 523 8.27 -16.70 20.26
C LEU A 523 6.75 -16.77 20.11
N ASN A 524 6.27 -17.44 19.06
CA ASN A 524 4.83 -17.59 18.85
C ASN A 524 4.15 -18.36 19.99
N ALA A 525 4.81 -19.37 20.57
CA ALA A 525 4.27 -20.10 21.71
C ALA A 525 4.18 -19.24 22.97
N LEU A 526 5.26 -18.51 23.30
CA LEU A 526 5.29 -17.65 24.51
C LEU A 526 4.38 -16.43 24.40
N LEU A 527 4.18 -15.88 23.20
CA LEU A 527 3.23 -14.79 22.99
C LEU A 527 1.78 -15.27 23.03
N ALA A 528 1.49 -16.43 22.44
CA ALA A 528 0.12 -16.91 22.26
C ALA A 528 -0.46 -17.65 23.47
N TRP A 529 0.34 -18.46 24.17
CA TRP A 529 -0.19 -19.32 25.23
C TRP A 529 -0.92 -18.56 26.35
N PRO A 530 -0.44 -17.39 26.85
CA PRO A 530 -1.18 -16.62 27.86
C PRO A 530 -2.61 -16.27 27.44
N ASP A 531 -2.80 -15.96 26.15
CA ASP A 531 -4.09 -15.58 25.55
C ASP A 531 -4.90 -16.81 25.09
N THR A 532 -4.29 -18.00 24.99
CA THR A 532 -4.94 -19.23 24.52
C THR A 532 -4.91 -20.36 25.53
N CYS A 533 -4.69 -20.07 26.81
CA CYS A 533 -4.59 -21.08 27.86
C CYS A 533 -5.91 -21.86 28.13
N PHE A 534 -6.98 -21.62 27.38
CA PHE A 534 -8.18 -22.46 27.33
C PHE A 534 -8.06 -23.66 26.37
N ARG A 535 -6.90 -23.83 25.72
CA ARG A 535 -6.60 -25.00 24.88
C ARG A 535 -5.22 -25.56 25.22
N GLU A 536 -5.04 -26.86 25.01
CA GLU A 536 -3.72 -27.48 25.13
C GLU A 536 -2.78 -26.96 24.04
N GLU A 537 -1.53 -26.71 24.40
CA GLU A 537 -0.49 -26.24 23.49
C GLU A 537 0.65 -27.26 23.43
N VAL A 538 1.01 -27.67 22.21
CA VAL A 538 2.11 -28.62 21.97
C VAL A 538 3.09 -27.97 21.02
N VAL A 539 4.24 -27.57 21.56
CA VAL A 539 5.29 -26.90 20.81
C VAL A 539 6.21 -27.94 20.19
N LYS A 540 6.36 -27.90 18.86
CA LYS A 540 7.16 -28.87 18.10
C LYS A 540 8.24 -28.18 17.29
N HIS A 541 9.40 -28.82 17.20
CA HIS A 541 10.47 -28.38 16.31
C HIS A 541 9.97 -28.34 14.84
N PRO A 542 10.21 -27.25 14.08
CA PRO A 542 9.69 -27.10 12.72
C PRO A 542 10.12 -28.21 11.76
N HIS A 543 11.40 -28.58 11.80
CA HIS A 543 11.99 -29.61 10.94
C HIS A 543 11.81 -31.04 11.47
N THR A 544 12.27 -31.32 12.70
CA THR A 544 12.27 -32.70 13.23
C THR A 544 10.92 -33.14 13.77
N ARG A 545 9.97 -32.22 13.96
CA ARG A 545 8.65 -32.45 14.59
C ARG A 545 8.72 -32.99 16.02
N GLN A 546 9.91 -33.02 16.63
CA GLN A 546 10.10 -33.38 18.04
C GLN A 546 9.32 -32.42 18.95
N ILE A 547 8.69 -32.94 19.99
CA ILE A 547 7.99 -32.14 20.98
C ILE A 547 9.03 -31.46 21.87
N LEU A 548 8.98 -30.14 21.94
CA LEU A 548 9.86 -29.29 22.75
C LEU A 548 9.23 -29.03 24.12
N ALA A 549 7.93 -28.72 24.15
CA ALA A 549 7.20 -28.49 25.39
C ALA A 549 5.70 -28.75 25.18
N LYS A 550 4.99 -28.94 26.30
CA LYS A 550 3.53 -29.04 26.35
C LYS A 550 3.01 -28.16 27.49
N ALA A 551 1.86 -27.53 27.27
CA ALA A 551 1.13 -26.83 28.31
C ALA A 551 -0.35 -27.21 28.28
N PRO A 552 -0.97 -27.51 29.43
CA PRO A 552 -2.38 -27.91 29.51
C PRO A 552 -3.32 -26.73 29.23
N ALA A 553 -4.58 -27.06 28.96
CA ALA A 553 -5.68 -26.09 29.07
C ALA A 553 -5.99 -25.85 30.56
N LEU A 554 -6.12 -24.58 30.95
CA LEU A 554 -6.44 -24.11 32.30
C LEU A 554 -7.85 -23.54 32.41
N PHE A 555 -8.41 -23.06 31.30
CA PHE A 555 -9.75 -22.50 31.22
C PHE A 555 -10.63 -23.38 30.33
N ASP A 556 -11.91 -23.43 30.63
CA ASP A 556 -12.90 -24.04 29.76
C ASP A 556 -13.37 -23.04 28.69
N ASP A 557 -14.31 -23.48 27.85
CA ASP A 557 -14.88 -22.60 26.85
C ASP A 557 -15.68 -21.45 27.48
N ALA A 558 -16.43 -21.68 28.56
CA ALA A 558 -17.34 -20.69 29.13
C ALA A 558 -16.62 -19.55 29.89
N THR A 559 -15.55 -19.87 30.60
CA THR A 559 -14.90 -18.98 31.55
C THR A 559 -13.93 -18.03 30.83
N PRO A 560 -14.11 -16.70 30.96
CA PRO A 560 -13.16 -15.73 30.43
C PRO A 560 -11.78 -15.83 31.12
N THR A 561 -10.73 -15.67 30.33
CA THR A 561 -9.38 -15.43 30.88
C THR A 561 -9.29 -14.01 31.45
N PRO A 562 -8.32 -13.67 32.32
CA PRO A 562 -8.20 -12.32 32.89
C PRO A 562 -8.21 -11.19 31.85
N LYS A 563 -7.53 -11.41 30.71
CA LYS A 563 -7.50 -10.46 29.59
C LYS A 563 -8.80 -10.40 28.79
N GLU A 564 -9.52 -11.51 28.66
CA GLU A 564 -10.87 -11.53 28.09
C GLU A 564 -11.87 -10.80 29.00
N GLU A 565 -11.76 -10.97 30.33
CA GLU A 565 -12.61 -10.28 31.31
C GLU A 565 -12.36 -8.76 31.30
N ALA A 566 -11.09 -8.33 31.33
CA ALA A 566 -10.73 -6.91 31.23
C ALA A 566 -11.28 -6.27 29.95
N LEU A 567 -11.22 -6.98 28.82
CA LEU A 567 -11.83 -6.53 27.57
C LEU A 567 -13.36 -6.39 27.67
N ILE A 568 -14.04 -7.35 28.31
CA ILE A 568 -15.50 -7.32 28.48
C ILE A 568 -15.90 -6.12 29.34
N ASP A 569 -15.19 -5.88 30.45
CA ASP A 569 -15.47 -4.77 31.35
C ASP A 569 -15.25 -3.41 30.67
N LEU A 570 -14.14 -3.26 29.94
CA LEU A 570 -13.88 -2.10 29.11
C LEU A 570 -14.98 -1.87 28.07
N CYS A 571 -15.43 -2.92 27.38
CA CYS A 571 -16.49 -2.79 26.38
C CYS A 571 -17.84 -2.40 26.99
N ARG A 572 -18.13 -2.85 28.22
CA ARG A 572 -19.34 -2.44 28.96
C ARG A 572 -19.28 -0.98 29.36
N GLU A 573 -18.13 -0.52 29.85
CA GLU A 573 -17.90 0.88 30.19
C GLU A 573 -18.07 1.79 28.95
N GLU A 574 -17.43 1.44 27.84
CA GLU A 574 -17.52 2.20 26.59
C GLU A 574 -18.96 2.23 26.05
N LYS A 575 -19.69 1.12 26.11
CA LYS A 575 -21.11 1.07 25.75
C LYS A 575 -21.97 1.98 26.63
N ALA A 576 -21.70 2.01 27.94
CA ALA A 576 -22.40 2.91 28.86
C ALA A 576 -22.14 4.39 28.50
N ASN A 577 -20.95 4.69 27.98
CA ASN A 577 -20.59 6.01 27.45
C ASN A 577 -21.08 6.27 26.01
N GLY A 578 -21.84 5.35 25.40
CA GLY A 578 -22.34 5.45 24.03
C GLY A 578 -21.26 5.26 22.95
N ARG A 579 -20.08 4.78 23.32
CA ARG A 579 -18.91 4.59 22.46
C ARG A 579 -18.82 3.14 21.99
N ARG A 580 -18.25 2.95 20.79
CA ARG A 580 -18.01 1.61 20.22
C ARG A 580 -16.54 1.24 20.30
N VAL A 581 -16.26 -0.06 20.38
CA VAL A 581 -14.91 -0.59 20.55
C VAL A 581 -14.46 -1.38 19.32
N LEU A 582 -13.26 -1.10 18.84
CA LEU A 582 -12.56 -1.87 17.81
C LEU A 582 -11.50 -2.76 18.47
N VAL A 583 -11.65 -4.08 18.37
CA VAL A 583 -10.74 -5.05 18.98
C VAL A 583 -9.87 -5.71 17.91
N TYR A 584 -8.56 -5.60 18.08
CA TYR A 584 -7.57 -6.23 17.22
C TYR A 584 -7.07 -7.56 17.76
N THR A 585 -7.14 -8.59 16.92
CA THR A 585 -6.63 -9.95 17.19
C THR A 585 -5.74 -10.42 16.04
N THR A 586 -4.54 -10.91 16.32
CA THR A 586 -3.59 -11.32 15.27
C THR A 586 -3.59 -12.83 14.98
N TYR A 587 -4.09 -13.66 15.90
CA TYR A 587 -4.02 -15.11 15.73
C TYR A 587 -4.96 -15.62 14.64
N THR A 588 -4.50 -16.64 13.91
CA THR A 588 -5.23 -17.23 12.78
C THR A 588 -5.15 -18.77 12.84
N GLY A 589 -5.96 -19.44 12.02
CA GLY A 589 -5.94 -20.91 11.90
C GLY A 589 -6.29 -21.59 13.22
N THR A 590 -5.43 -22.51 13.66
CA THR A 590 -5.66 -23.30 14.89
C THR A 590 -5.54 -22.50 16.19
N ARG A 591 -5.10 -21.23 16.13
CA ARG A 591 -5.04 -20.32 17.29
C ARG A 591 -6.05 -19.16 17.20
N ASP A 592 -6.98 -19.21 16.23
CA ASP A 592 -8.03 -18.18 16.12
C ASP A 592 -8.83 -18.08 17.43
N THR A 593 -9.01 -16.84 17.90
CA THR A 593 -9.71 -16.45 19.13
C THR A 593 -10.99 -15.68 18.83
N THR A 594 -11.20 -15.22 17.59
CA THR A 594 -12.28 -14.30 17.21
C THR A 594 -13.67 -14.86 17.49
N THR A 595 -13.87 -16.16 17.26
CA THR A 595 -15.18 -16.82 17.46
C THR A 595 -15.51 -16.95 18.95
N ARG A 596 -14.50 -17.26 19.79
CA ARG A 596 -14.64 -17.33 21.25
C ARG A 596 -14.95 -15.95 21.83
N LEU A 597 -14.16 -14.94 21.46
CA LEU A 597 -14.36 -13.56 21.90
C LEU A 597 -15.75 -13.05 21.54
N LYS A 598 -16.21 -13.30 20.32
CA LYS A 598 -17.57 -12.92 19.90
C LYS A 598 -18.64 -13.55 20.81
N ARG A 599 -18.49 -14.83 21.16
CA ARG A 599 -19.44 -15.52 22.05
C ARG A 599 -19.43 -14.91 23.45
N GLN A 600 -18.26 -14.72 24.05
CA GLN A 600 -18.12 -14.14 25.40
C GLN A 600 -18.71 -12.73 25.47
N LEU A 601 -18.42 -11.87 24.48
CA LEU A 601 -19.01 -10.53 24.41
C LEU A 601 -20.55 -10.59 24.27
N SER A 602 -21.07 -11.54 23.48
CA SER A 602 -22.51 -11.72 23.32
C SER A 602 -23.18 -12.19 24.62
N GLU A 603 -22.57 -13.13 25.33
CA GLU A 603 -23.02 -13.60 26.66
C GLU A 603 -22.97 -12.46 27.69
N ALA A 604 -22.04 -11.52 27.54
CA ALA A 604 -21.94 -10.32 28.35
C ALA A 604 -22.93 -9.20 27.96
N GLY A 605 -23.81 -9.40 26.97
CA GLY A 605 -24.82 -8.43 26.52
C GLY A 605 -24.35 -7.41 25.49
N LEU A 606 -23.23 -7.68 24.81
CA LEU A 606 -22.64 -6.81 23.79
C LEU A 606 -22.88 -7.36 22.38
N THR A 607 -23.27 -6.51 21.43
CA THR A 607 -23.43 -6.90 20.03
C THR A 607 -22.07 -6.87 19.30
N ALA A 608 -21.47 -8.04 19.12
CA ALA A 608 -20.15 -8.17 18.49
C ALA A 608 -20.21 -8.70 17.04
N ALA A 609 -19.41 -8.11 16.15
CA ALA A 609 -19.20 -8.58 14.78
C ALA A 609 -17.72 -8.88 14.51
N VAL A 610 -17.45 -9.85 13.62
CA VAL A 610 -16.08 -10.26 13.26
C VAL A 610 -15.85 -10.00 11.77
N LEU A 611 -14.91 -9.11 11.45
CA LEU A 611 -14.46 -8.90 10.07
C LEU A 611 -13.43 -9.98 9.71
N LYS A 612 -13.82 -10.90 8.82
CA LYS A 612 -12.98 -12.01 8.34
C LYS A 612 -12.27 -11.67 7.04
N SER A 613 -11.15 -12.34 6.78
CA SER A 613 -10.39 -12.22 5.52
C SER A 613 -11.17 -12.65 4.27
N SER A 614 -12.22 -13.47 4.44
CA SER A 614 -13.15 -13.87 3.38
C SER A 614 -13.98 -12.71 2.82
N VAL A 615 -14.11 -11.60 3.56
CA VAL A 615 -14.70 -10.37 3.04
C VAL A 615 -13.68 -9.68 2.14
N SER A 616 -14.00 -9.63 0.85
CA SER A 616 -13.14 -8.99 -0.16
C SER A 616 -12.89 -7.54 0.20
N THR A 617 -11.66 -7.05 -0.04
CA THR A 617 -11.22 -5.73 0.41
C THR A 617 -12.13 -4.59 -0.06
N GLU A 618 -12.67 -4.70 -1.27
CA GLU A 618 -13.59 -3.74 -1.89
C GLU A 618 -14.94 -3.64 -1.16
N LYS A 619 -15.36 -4.70 -0.45
CA LYS A 619 -16.65 -4.76 0.27
C LYS A 619 -16.53 -4.45 1.76
N ARG A 620 -15.32 -4.25 2.29
CA ARG A 620 -15.09 -4.11 3.73
C ARG A 620 -15.73 -2.87 4.32
N GLU A 621 -15.61 -1.72 3.64
CA GLU A 621 -16.20 -0.45 4.10
C GLU A 621 -17.72 -0.60 4.24
N ASP A 622 -18.38 -1.07 3.19
CA ASP A 622 -19.85 -1.27 3.19
C ASP A 622 -20.29 -2.31 4.23
N TRP A 623 -19.55 -3.41 4.37
CA TRP A 623 -19.85 -4.44 5.37
C TRP A 623 -19.75 -3.88 6.79
N ILE A 624 -18.75 -3.05 7.09
CA ILE A 624 -18.59 -2.41 8.41
C ILE A 624 -19.75 -1.45 8.67
N LEU A 625 -20.10 -0.60 7.70
CA LEU A 625 -21.25 0.30 7.82
C LEU A 625 -22.55 -0.46 8.05
N GLU A 626 -22.77 -1.59 7.37
CA GLU A 626 -23.93 -2.46 7.61
C GLU A 626 -23.98 -2.99 9.05
N GLN A 627 -22.82 -3.33 9.64
CA GLN A 627 -22.79 -3.74 11.03
C GLN A 627 -23.10 -2.55 11.96
N VAL A 628 -22.53 -1.37 11.69
CA VAL A 628 -22.80 -0.16 12.48
C VAL A 628 -24.29 0.17 12.48
N ASP A 629 -24.96 0.09 11.32
CA ASP A 629 -26.40 0.32 11.18
C ASP A 629 -27.25 -0.71 11.94
N ARG A 630 -26.71 -1.92 12.18
CA ARG A 630 -27.34 -2.95 13.03
C ARG A 630 -27.13 -2.70 14.52
N GLY A 631 -26.41 -1.64 14.89
CA GLY A 631 -26.14 -1.29 16.29
C GLY A 631 -25.10 -2.21 16.93
N ILE A 632 -23.98 -2.49 16.23
CA ILE A 632 -22.86 -3.19 16.88
C ILE A 632 -22.19 -2.31 17.92
N ASP A 633 -21.83 -2.94 19.04
CA ASP A 633 -21.03 -2.35 20.12
C ASP A 633 -19.54 -2.60 19.88
N VAL A 634 -19.19 -3.80 19.39
CA VAL A 634 -17.80 -4.26 19.26
C VAL A 634 -17.52 -4.82 17.87
N LEU A 635 -16.48 -4.31 17.21
CA LEU A 635 -15.94 -4.87 15.97
C LEU A 635 -14.62 -5.59 16.25
N ILE A 636 -14.55 -6.89 15.97
CA ILE A 636 -13.34 -7.70 16.10
C ILE A 636 -12.73 -7.90 14.71
N CYS A 637 -11.43 -7.61 14.55
CA CYS A 637 -10.75 -7.90 13.29
C CYS A 637 -9.24 -8.10 13.46
N ASN A 638 -8.60 -8.64 12.43
CA ASN A 638 -7.15 -8.63 12.35
C ASN A 638 -6.68 -7.27 11.81
N PRO A 639 -5.69 -6.60 12.44
CA PRO A 639 -5.24 -5.27 12.02
C PRO A 639 -4.72 -5.25 10.58
N GLU A 640 -4.23 -6.39 10.05
CA GLU A 640 -3.82 -6.56 8.65
C GLU A 640 -4.98 -6.34 7.65
N LEU A 641 -6.25 -6.48 8.10
CA LEU A 641 -7.42 -6.27 7.25
C LEU A 641 -7.78 -4.80 7.09
N VAL A 642 -7.32 -3.94 8.01
CA VAL A 642 -7.68 -2.51 8.07
C VAL A 642 -6.46 -1.58 8.00
N LYS A 643 -5.24 -2.12 7.93
CA LYS A 643 -3.99 -1.36 7.83
C LYS A 643 -3.89 -0.45 6.60
N THR A 644 -4.79 -0.55 5.62
CA THR A 644 -4.81 0.26 4.39
C THR A 644 -6.20 0.74 4.04
N GLY A 645 -6.31 2.02 3.66
CA GLY A 645 -7.46 2.62 3.00
C GLY A 645 -8.79 2.80 3.74
N LEU A 646 -9.07 2.05 4.82
CA LEU A 646 -10.31 2.17 5.59
C LEU A 646 -10.24 3.30 6.65
N ASP A 647 -11.34 4.02 6.82
CA ASP A 647 -11.58 4.98 7.89
C ASP A 647 -12.59 4.36 8.88
N LEU A 648 -12.24 4.30 10.17
CA LEU A 648 -13.04 3.62 11.21
C LEU A 648 -13.53 4.60 12.27
N LEU A 649 -14.00 5.77 11.82
CA LEU A 649 -14.40 6.88 12.69
C LEU A 649 -15.48 6.49 13.71
N GLN A 650 -16.29 5.47 13.42
CA GLN A 650 -17.37 5.00 14.29
C GLN A 650 -16.89 4.24 15.54
N PHE A 651 -15.58 3.96 15.64
CA PHE A 651 -14.96 3.21 16.74
C PHE A 651 -13.86 4.05 17.40
N PRO A 652 -14.21 4.98 18.32
CA PRO A 652 -13.26 5.87 18.98
C PRO A 652 -12.28 5.13 19.92
N THR A 653 -12.66 3.95 20.41
CA THR A 653 -11.84 3.16 21.34
C THR A 653 -11.29 1.94 20.63
N VAL A 654 -9.98 1.80 20.62
CA VAL A 654 -9.25 0.76 19.90
C VAL A 654 -8.46 -0.07 20.90
N VAL A 655 -8.67 -1.38 20.90
CA VAL A 655 -8.01 -2.30 21.83
C VAL A 655 -7.18 -3.29 21.04
N PHE A 656 -5.87 -3.24 21.23
CA PHE A 656 -4.97 -4.30 20.81
C PHE A 656 -4.95 -5.39 21.87
N LEU A 657 -5.92 -6.31 21.80
CA LEU A 657 -5.90 -7.53 22.60
C LEU A 657 -4.67 -8.36 22.26
N GLN A 658 -4.30 -8.39 20.98
CA GLN A 658 -3.07 -8.99 20.47
C GLN A 658 -2.41 -8.02 19.49
N THR A 659 -1.17 -7.63 19.76
CA THR A 659 -0.42 -6.68 18.92
C THR A 659 0.36 -7.31 17.78
N GLY A 660 0.80 -8.56 17.95
CA GLY A 660 1.82 -9.15 17.09
C GLY A 660 3.18 -8.45 17.28
N TYR A 661 4.02 -8.45 16.24
CA TYR A 661 5.38 -7.86 16.28
C TYR A 661 5.67 -6.95 15.07
N ASN A 662 4.66 -6.60 14.27
CA ASN A 662 4.81 -5.70 13.12
C ASN A 662 4.42 -4.27 13.50
N VAL A 663 5.42 -3.45 13.80
CA VAL A 663 5.27 -2.02 14.15
C VAL A 663 4.49 -1.24 13.10
N TYR A 664 4.75 -1.49 11.81
CA TYR A 664 4.08 -0.78 10.74
C TYR A 664 2.56 -1.04 10.76
N THR A 665 2.16 -2.30 10.94
CA THR A 665 0.75 -2.67 11.04
C THR A 665 0.09 -2.03 12.25
N VAL A 666 0.76 -2.01 13.41
CA VAL A 666 0.22 -1.35 14.62
C VAL A 666 0.04 0.15 14.43
N GLN A 667 1.08 0.86 13.98
CA GLN A 667 1.00 2.31 13.72
C GLN A 667 -0.11 2.65 12.71
N GLN A 668 -0.25 1.84 11.66
CA GLN A 668 -1.26 2.03 10.64
C GLN A 668 -2.68 1.75 11.13
N ALA A 669 -2.85 0.73 11.98
CA ALA A 669 -4.16 0.30 12.49
C ALA A 669 -4.65 1.19 13.63
N ALA A 670 -3.76 1.66 14.51
CA ALA A 670 -4.10 2.56 15.63
C ALA A 670 -4.65 3.91 15.15
N ARG A 671 -4.14 4.43 14.03
CA ARG A 671 -4.57 5.72 13.44
C ARG A 671 -5.75 5.62 12.47
N ARG A 672 -6.53 4.52 12.50
CA ARG A 672 -7.71 4.35 11.62
C ARG A 672 -8.95 5.05 12.16
N SER A 673 -9.03 5.20 13.47
CA SER A 673 -10.11 5.91 14.17
C SER A 673 -9.81 7.38 14.41
N TRP A 674 -8.53 7.78 14.41
CA TRP A 674 -8.09 9.17 14.57
C TRP A 674 -7.78 9.82 13.22
N ARG A 675 -8.81 10.36 12.57
CA ARG A 675 -8.74 11.01 11.26
C ARG A 675 -9.69 12.21 11.20
N ILE A 676 -9.49 13.09 10.21
CA ILE A 676 -10.36 14.24 9.96
C ILE A 676 -11.81 13.76 9.84
N GLY A 677 -12.71 14.37 10.62
CA GLY A 677 -14.10 13.94 10.78
C GLY A 677 -14.39 13.16 12.06
N GLN A 678 -13.35 12.78 12.82
CA GLN A 678 -13.52 12.28 14.18
C GLN A 678 -13.98 13.41 15.11
N THR A 679 -14.98 13.12 15.94
CA THR A 679 -15.56 14.09 16.88
C THR A 679 -15.37 13.67 18.34
N GLU A 680 -14.99 12.42 18.59
CA GLU A 680 -14.81 11.86 19.92
C GLU A 680 -13.32 11.65 20.23
N PRO A 681 -12.87 11.85 21.49
CA PRO A 681 -11.51 11.51 21.92
C PRO A 681 -11.18 10.06 21.64
N VAL A 682 -10.07 9.81 20.93
CA VAL A 682 -9.65 8.47 20.54
C VAL A 682 -8.71 7.89 21.59
N ARG A 683 -9.02 6.68 22.06
CA ARG A 683 -8.22 5.95 23.05
C ARG A 683 -7.72 4.65 22.43
N VAL A 684 -6.41 4.41 22.51
CA VAL A 684 -5.76 3.20 22.00
C VAL A 684 -5.12 2.44 23.16
N ILE A 685 -5.57 1.21 23.37
CA ILE A 685 -5.23 0.41 24.53
C ILE A 685 -4.46 -0.82 24.08
N PHE A 686 -3.25 -0.99 24.60
CA PHE A 686 -2.42 -2.16 24.37
C PHE A 686 -2.51 -3.07 25.59
N MET A 687 -3.11 -4.25 25.46
CA MET A 687 -3.23 -5.19 26.57
C MET A 687 -2.08 -6.22 26.54
N GLY A 688 -1.41 -6.41 27.68
CA GLY A 688 -0.34 -7.40 27.82
C GLY A 688 -0.23 -7.94 29.24
N TYR A 689 0.10 -9.23 29.36
CA TYR A 689 0.37 -9.82 30.67
C TYR A 689 1.74 -9.40 31.22
N ALA A 690 1.78 -8.95 32.46
CA ALA A 690 3.01 -8.59 33.18
C ALA A 690 3.93 -9.82 33.35
N GLY A 691 5.25 -9.60 33.28
CA GLY A 691 6.25 -10.67 33.44
C GLY A 691 6.30 -11.69 32.29
N THR A 692 5.67 -11.39 31.15
CA THR A 692 5.61 -12.30 30.00
C THR A 692 6.39 -11.78 28.78
N ALA A 693 6.48 -12.62 27.74
CA ALA A 693 7.02 -12.21 26.45
C ALA A 693 6.16 -11.13 25.78
N GLN A 694 4.89 -10.97 26.17
CA GLN A 694 4.02 -9.92 25.63
C GLN A 694 4.50 -8.54 26.07
N GLU A 695 4.80 -8.35 27.36
CA GLU A 695 5.36 -7.11 27.90
C GLU A 695 6.69 -6.74 27.23
N ALA A 696 7.62 -7.70 27.12
CA ALA A 696 8.90 -7.48 26.44
C ALA A 696 8.72 -7.10 24.97
N CYS A 697 7.76 -7.74 24.27
CA CYS A 697 7.45 -7.41 22.88
C CYS A 697 6.91 -5.98 22.74
N LEU A 698 5.96 -5.58 23.59
CA LEU A 698 5.38 -4.24 23.59
C LEU A 698 6.44 -3.15 23.87
N ALA A 699 7.33 -3.38 24.83
CA ALA A 699 8.43 -2.46 25.14
C ALA A 699 9.38 -2.27 23.94
N LEU A 700 9.77 -3.36 23.28
CA LEU A 700 10.61 -3.30 22.06
C LEU A 700 9.91 -2.59 20.90
N MET A 701 8.60 -2.79 20.76
CA MET A 701 7.79 -2.10 19.75
C MET A 701 7.74 -0.60 20.01
N ALA A 702 7.49 -0.18 21.25
CA ALA A 702 7.47 1.23 21.63
C ALA A 702 8.81 1.92 21.32
N GLN A 703 9.94 1.28 21.68
CA GLN A 703 11.27 1.78 21.35
C GLN A 703 11.47 1.94 19.83
N LYS A 704 11.07 0.94 19.03
CA LYS A 704 11.17 1.04 17.57
C LYS A 704 10.27 2.11 16.96
N ILE A 705 9.06 2.29 17.51
CA ILE A 705 8.14 3.35 17.08
C ILE A 705 8.79 4.72 17.29
N ALA A 706 9.37 4.96 18.47
CA ALA A 706 10.07 6.20 18.78
C ALA A 706 11.23 6.47 17.81
N VAL A 707 12.05 5.45 17.50
CA VAL A 707 13.13 5.57 16.51
C VAL A 707 12.59 5.84 15.11
N SER A 708 11.51 5.18 14.68
CA SER A 708 10.91 5.40 13.36
C SER A 708 10.34 6.82 13.21
N GLN A 709 9.69 7.35 14.24
CA GLN A 709 9.17 8.72 14.24
C GLN A 709 10.30 9.75 14.15
N SER A 710 11.47 9.43 14.72
CA SER A 710 12.64 10.32 14.65
C SER A 710 13.18 10.59 13.25
N THR A 711 13.20 9.56 12.41
CA THR A 711 13.60 9.69 10.99
C THR A 711 12.55 10.37 10.12
N SER A 712 11.33 10.56 10.65
CA SER A 712 10.20 11.26 9.99
C SER A 712 10.04 12.71 10.50
N GLY A 713 11.05 13.26 11.19
CA GLY A 713 11.17 14.69 11.49
C GLY A 713 10.81 15.12 12.91
N ASP A 714 10.76 14.22 13.91
CA ASP A 714 10.77 14.59 15.35
C ASP A 714 12.04 14.04 16.01
N ILE A 715 13.10 14.85 16.13
CA ILE A 715 14.32 14.40 16.84
C ILE A 715 13.95 14.21 18.32
N PRO A 716 14.06 13.01 18.92
CA PRO A 716 13.82 12.84 20.35
C PRO A 716 14.85 13.67 21.12
N GLU A 717 14.41 14.29 22.22
CA GLU A 717 15.25 15.17 23.06
C GLU A 717 16.45 14.44 23.67
N THR A 718 16.42 13.11 23.70
CA THR A 718 17.52 12.23 24.12
C THR A 718 18.22 11.66 22.88
N GLY A 719 19.34 12.28 22.51
CA GLY A 719 20.07 12.03 21.27
C GLY A 719 20.66 10.62 21.13
N LEU A 720 20.67 10.16 19.87
CA LEU A 720 21.64 9.30 19.16
C LEU A 720 22.25 8.03 19.82
N GLU A 721 21.95 7.67 21.06
CA GLU A 721 22.41 6.42 21.71
C GLU A 721 21.33 5.33 21.76
N ALA A 722 20.07 5.65 21.43
CA ALA A 722 18.99 4.67 21.25
C ALA A 722 19.00 4.01 19.84
N LEU A 723 20.05 4.26 19.06
CA LEU A 723 20.28 3.57 17.79
C LEU A 723 20.61 2.10 18.10
N ASN A 724 19.60 1.25 17.98
CA ASN A 724 19.74 -0.20 17.95
C ASN A 724 20.97 -0.58 17.09
N PRO A 725 22.11 -1.02 17.68
CA PRO A 725 23.37 -1.20 16.94
C PRO A 725 23.30 -2.30 15.88
N GLU A 726 22.23 -3.10 15.86
CA GLU A 726 22.19 -4.36 15.10
C GLU A 726 21.17 -4.42 13.96
N GLY A 727 20.19 -3.50 13.91
CA GLY A 727 19.19 -3.51 12.82
C GLY A 727 18.32 -4.78 12.76
N ASP A 728 18.23 -5.49 13.88
CA ASP A 728 17.53 -6.77 14.00
C ASP A 728 15.99 -6.60 13.92
N SER A 729 15.27 -7.62 13.43
CA SER A 729 13.81 -7.67 13.50
C SER A 729 13.34 -7.69 14.97
N ILE A 730 12.08 -7.35 15.26
CA ILE A 730 11.56 -7.43 16.64
C ILE A 730 11.67 -8.87 17.16
N GLU A 731 11.43 -9.85 16.29
CA GLU A 731 11.59 -11.26 16.63
C GLU A 731 13.01 -11.57 17.10
N VAL A 732 14.03 -11.06 16.40
CA VAL A 732 15.43 -11.31 16.76
C VAL A 732 15.81 -10.58 18.05
N ALA A 733 15.39 -9.32 18.21
CA ALA A 733 15.64 -8.55 19.42
C ALA A 733 14.95 -9.20 20.64
N LEU A 734 13.71 -9.63 20.49
CA LEU A 734 12.94 -10.32 21.53
C LEU A 734 13.57 -11.67 21.87
N ALA A 735 14.00 -12.45 20.87
CA ALA A 735 14.72 -13.70 21.12
C ALA A 735 16.01 -13.46 21.92
N LYS A 736 16.80 -12.45 21.55
CA LYS A 736 18.01 -12.06 22.30
C LYS A 736 17.71 -11.66 23.74
N GLN A 737 16.67 -10.85 23.96
CA GLN A 737 16.26 -10.42 25.30
C GLN A 737 15.71 -11.57 26.16
N LEU A 738 15.08 -12.58 25.55
CA LEU A 738 14.58 -13.76 26.26
C LEU A 738 15.70 -14.73 26.66
N VAL A 739 16.83 -14.69 25.96
CA VAL A 739 18.03 -15.53 26.10
C VAL A 739 19.05 -14.90 27.06
N ALA A 740 19.09 -13.57 27.12
CA ALA A 740 19.88 -12.78 28.08
C ALA A 740 19.36 -12.95 29.51
#